data_AF-A0A7K6ITN3-F1
#
_entry.id   AF-A0A7K6ITN3-F1
#
_cell.length_a   1.000
_cell.length_b   1.000
_cell.length_c   1.000
_cell.angle_alpha   90.00
_cell.angle_beta   90.00
_cell.angle_gamma   90.00
#
_symmetry.space_group_name_H-M   'P 1'
#
loop_
_entity.id
_entity.type
_entity.pdbx_description
1 polymer ?
#
loop_
_entity_poly.entity_id
_entity_poly.type
_entity_poly.pdbx_seq_one_letter_code
_entity_poly.pdbx_strand_id
1 'polypeptide(L)'
;PRFPAMASDSGDRHATLKRCLGVLRDARNDSEQFAALLLVTKAVRAGEVDAKTRRQIFDAIGFTFPTRLLTSRQPPADCPPHTFRALGLTLLACFCTDPELAGHSQILNKIPTFNDVLLSPCDPDSTSMVDDVYQCLSAVLATARGPRELVTKGTVSALCQAYLNGGHGSDRALTLLVGLLAIAEAKCWQRDAPQLLAVLSKLSGDFLKAEDMTKFELCEVLPHFIPLSPPLTENSQGSKCLCRLYKGLADILGSKLSQSQRDPALKLAASLVQACGAEWIPAGSAGSKFLALLVNLACVEVRLTLEEPDPVELEGKKEVVTACYVLMEMGIQECLREENPLLENVQKMQLMRIMEEAFGAVIFYLRQVKQEELQDPFVFASVRVLGAWMAEETSSLKQEICELLPFLVDYARKLFKEGSPAVSLPQAELVSTEGSALPRDALRFLLPGFCHLTAEDRPRDILISEGAPALLCEYFLQQWEVLTSESSDPAPLTSTEMSLQTMCGVFLNLVVTAPDLVRQDKTFSSLMDVLLKSLPLLLPQKHRLVLAANVATLGLMMARILAGSAALQGTQSAKEFFGAAIRFLSQAHAAQADPSSEGLAVAVSPSYVSAWDDIRELWFLGMQALAGCIPLFPWLPQAALQARWLEGLSQLLSRVAPASVDFELITAFQAVLVELARGSEQCRSVILSHHGTEWANLYGMAALEQCLSEQ
;
A
#
# COMPACT_ATOMS: atom_id res chain seq x y z
N PRO A 1 65.31 27.80 23.54
CA PRO A 1 64.52 28.35 24.67
C PRO A 1 63.15 28.84 24.17
N ARG A 2 62.11 28.09 24.52
CA ARG A 2 60.71 28.32 24.14
C ARG A 2 60.20 29.63 24.76
N PHE A 3 59.54 30.46 23.96
CA PHE A 3 58.68 31.53 24.46
C PHE A 3 57.46 30.92 25.17
N PRO A 4 56.98 31.50 26.29
CA PRO A 4 55.86 30.95 27.03
C PRO A 4 54.54 31.23 26.32
N ALA A 5 53.67 30.23 26.34
CA ALA A 5 52.31 30.26 25.82
C ALA A 5 51.43 31.24 26.61
N MET A 6 50.68 32.08 25.88
CA MET A 6 49.51 32.78 26.39
C MET A 6 48.45 31.74 26.80
N ALA A 7 48.36 31.43 28.09
CA ALA A 7 47.36 30.51 28.67
C ALA A 7 46.57 31.16 29.83
N SER A 8 46.64 32.47 30.01
CA SER A 8 46.05 33.17 31.17
C SER A 8 44.64 33.75 30.94
N ASP A 9 44.10 33.75 29.71
CA ASP A 9 42.83 34.44 29.40
C ASP A 9 41.57 33.56 29.51
N SER A 10 41.71 32.22 29.46
CA SER A 10 40.55 31.30 29.49
C SER A 10 40.03 30.97 30.90
N GLY A 11 40.92 30.91 31.90
CA GLY A 11 40.56 30.60 33.29
C GLY A 11 39.79 31.71 34.01
N ASP A 12 40.08 32.98 33.69
CA ASP A 12 39.46 34.14 34.33
C ASP A 12 38.05 34.42 33.78
N ARG A 13 37.83 34.13 32.48
CA ARG A 13 36.50 34.23 31.85
C ARG A 13 35.50 33.21 32.41
N HIS A 14 35.93 31.96 32.65
CA HIS A 14 35.05 30.93 33.23
C HIS A 14 34.66 31.24 34.69
N ALA A 15 35.59 31.79 35.49
CA ALA A 15 35.31 32.23 36.85
C ALA A 15 34.39 33.46 36.89
N THR A 16 34.51 34.35 35.91
CA THR A 16 33.64 35.52 35.73
C THR A 16 32.22 35.09 35.33
N LEU A 17 32.08 34.17 34.38
CA LEU A 17 30.78 33.61 33.99
C LEU A 17 30.07 32.92 35.15
N LYS A 18 30.79 32.12 35.96
CA LYS A 18 30.20 31.44 37.12
C LYS A 18 29.67 32.44 38.17
N ARG A 19 30.36 33.58 38.35
CA ARG A 19 29.88 34.69 39.18
C ARG A 19 28.64 35.35 38.58
N CYS A 20 28.63 35.65 37.28
CA CYS A 20 27.47 36.21 36.59
C CYS A 20 26.23 35.28 36.66
N LEU A 21 26.41 33.97 36.52
CA LEU A 21 25.34 32.98 36.70
C LEU A 21 24.83 32.91 38.13
N GLY A 22 25.69 33.11 39.13
CA GLY A 22 25.28 33.26 40.53
C GLY A 22 24.37 34.47 40.72
N VAL A 23 24.80 35.64 40.23
CA VAL A 23 24.00 36.88 40.28
C VAL A 23 22.66 36.72 39.57
N LEU A 24 22.63 35.99 38.43
CA LEU A 24 21.41 35.72 37.68
C LEU A 24 20.42 34.83 38.44
N ARG A 25 20.93 33.84 39.19
CA ARG A 25 20.11 32.96 40.04
C ARG A 25 19.59 33.67 41.29
N ASP A 26 20.37 34.59 41.84
CA ASP A 26 20.05 35.31 43.08
C ASP A 26 19.19 36.57 42.85
N ALA A 27 18.92 36.92 41.59
CA ALA A 27 18.12 38.08 41.21
C ALA A 27 16.67 37.97 41.72
N ARG A 28 16.18 39.02 42.37
CA ARG A 28 14.89 39.04 43.09
C ARG A 28 13.72 39.61 42.29
N ASN A 29 14.02 40.34 41.22
CA ASN A 29 13.04 40.98 40.35
C ASN A 29 13.52 40.98 38.89
N ASP A 30 12.61 41.26 37.96
CA ASP A 30 12.89 41.21 36.52
C ASP A 30 13.97 42.21 36.08
N SER A 31 14.10 43.35 36.78
CA SER A 31 15.14 44.35 36.50
C SER A 31 16.54 43.84 36.88
N GLU A 32 16.67 43.16 38.03
CA GLU A 32 17.90 42.48 38.44
C GLU A 32 18.24 41.32 37.51
N GLN A 33 17.23 40.52 37.10
CA GLN A 33 17.43 39.43 36.12
C GLN A 33 17.93 39.96 34.77
N PHE A 34 17.35 41.06 34.28
CA PHE A 34 17.76 41.69 33.03
C PHE A 34 19.20 42.24 33.12
N ALA A 35 19.54 42.94 34.22
CA ALA A 35 20.89 43.45 34.43
C ALA A 35 21.92 42.32 34.52
N ALA A 36 21.58 41.22 35.20
CA ALA A 36 22.42 40.04 35.30
C ALA A 36 22.60 39.34 33.93
N LEU A 37 21.54 39.27 33.12
CA LEU A 37 21.58 38.72 31.76
C LEU A 37 22.51 39.54 30.85
N LEU A 38 22.47 40.88 30.95
CA LEU A 38 23.41 41.76 30.23
C LEU A 38 24.87 41.56 30.65
N LEU A 39 25.12 41.22 31.92
CA LEU A 39 26.47 40.86 32.38
C LEU A 39 26.91 39.53 31.77
N VAL A 40 26.01 38.54 31.67
CA VAL A 40 26.29 37.25 31.02
C VAL A 40 26.62 37.44 29.53
N THR A 41 25.85 38.25 28.79
CA THR A 41 26.11 38.51 27.36
C THR A 41 27.37 39.34 27.11
N LYS A 42 27.83 40.14 28.09
CA LYS A 42 29.15 40.80 28.05
C LYS A 42 30.31 39.86 28.39
N ALA A 43 30.08 38.91 29.30
CA ALA A 43 31.11 37.97 29.73
C ALA A 43 31.37 36.86 28.70
N VAL A 44 30.40 36.55 27.85
CA VAL A 44 30.49 35.46 26.87
C VAL A 44 29.90 35.87 25.52
N ARG A 45 30.64 35.66 24.44
CA ARG A 45 30.14 35.86 23.07
C ARG A 45 29.35 34.64 22.61
N ALA A 46 28.22 34.86 21.93
CA ALA A 46 27.30 33.80 21.49
C ALA A 46 27.97 32.69 20.64
N GLY A 47 29.01 33.02 19.85
CA GLY A 47 29.76 32.05 19.04
C GLY A 47 30.85 31.26 19.77
N GLU A 48 31.15 31.60 21.02
CA GLU A 48 32.25 31.01 21.81
C GLU A 48 31.74 30.08 22.93
N VAL A 49 30.43 29.84 23.01
CA VAL A 49 29.80 29.08 24.10
C VAL A 49 29.65 27.60 23.71
N ASP A 50 30.16 26.69 24.52
CA ASP A 50 29.91 25.25 24.35
C ASP A 50 28.49 24.86 24.81
N ALA A 51 28.03 23.66 24.41
CA ALA A 51 26.67 23.19 24.72
C ALA A 51 26.40 23.12 26.23
N LYS A 52 27.42 22.74 27.02
CA LYS A 52 27.33 22.63 28.48
C LYS A 52 27.13 24.00 29.13
N THR A 53 27.84 25.02 28.67
CA THR A 53 27.72 26.38 29.18
C THR A 53 26.40 27.02 28.76
N ARG A 54 25.92 26.77 27.54
CA ARG A 54 24.56 27.19 27.12
C ARG A 54 23.49 26.61 28.03
N ARG A 55 23.58 25.31 28.34
CA ARG A 55 22.63 24.65 29.25
C ARG A 55 22.67 25.23 30.66
N GLN A 56 23.85 25.54 31.20
CA GLN A 56 23.99 26.21 32.50
C GLN A 56 23.37 27.62 32.53
N ILE A 57 23.49 28.37 31.43
CA ILE A 57 22.83 29.67 31.26
C ILE A 57 21.31 29.49 31.24
N PHE A 58 20.80 28.51 30.49
CA PHE A 58 19.36 28.21 30.44
C PHE A 58 18.79 27.79 31.80
N ASP A 59 19.50 26.93 32.54
CA ASP A 59 19.12 26.52 33.89
C ASP A 59 19.13 27.69 34.89
N ALA A 60 19.99 28.70 34.67
CA ALA A 60 20.05 29.89 35.52
C ALA A 60 18.94 30.91 35.23
N ILE A 61 18.50 31.03 33.96
CA ILE A 61 17.41 31.92 33.56
C ILE A 61 16.04 31.32 33.89
N GLY A 62 15.85 30.03 33.56
CA GLY A 62 14.58 29.34 33.63
C GLY A 62 13.53 29.83 32.60
N PHE A 63 12.39 29.14 32.53
CA PHE A 63 11.31 29.46 31.57
C PHE A 63 10.35 30.56 32.04
N THR A 64 10.36 30.88 33.34
CA THR A 64 9.45 31.85 33.95
C THR A 64 9.74 33.27 33.47
N PHE A 65 11.02 33.66 33.42
CA PHE A 65 11.43 35.00 33.01
C PHE A 65 11.10 35.31 31.53
N PRO A 66 11.49 34.47 30.53
CA PRO A 66 11.06 34.68 29.14
C PRO A 66 9.54 34.66 28.98
N THR A 67 8.82 33.83 29.74
CA THR A 67 7.35 33.81 29.72
C THR A 67 6.76 35.13 30.17
N ARG A 68 7.26 35.73 31.27
CA ARG A 68 6.81 37.04 31.73
C ARG A 68 7.06 38.12 30.69
N LEU A 69 8.25 38.13 30.08
CA LEU A 69 8.62 39.06 29.01
C LEU A 69 7.65 38.99 27.82
N LEU A 70 7.28 37.79 27.37
CA LEU A 70 6.30 37.59 26.29
C LEU A 70 4.90 38.13 26.61
N THR A 71 4.49 38.07 27.88
CA THR A 71 3.16 38.52 28.33
C THR A 71 3.11 39.98 28.78
N SER A 72 4.26 40.65 28.85
CA SER A 72 4.34 42.03 29.37
C SER A 72 3.68 43.01 28.40
N ARG A 73 2.68 43.74 28.90
CA ARG A 73 1.88 44.73 28.13
C ARG A 73 2.26 46.18 28.43
N GLN A 74 3.17 46.42 29.38
CA GLN A 74 3.55 47.76 29.84
C GLN A 74 5.08 47.91 29.79
N PRO A 75 5.63 48.38 28.66
CA PRO A 75 7.03 48.82 28.61
C PRO A 75 7.22 50.08 29.46
N PRO A 76 8.44 50.36 29.97
CA PRO A 76 8.78 51.66 30.52
C PRO A 76 8.46 52.79 29.53
N ALA A 77 8.15 53.98 30.02
CA ALA A 77 8.03 55.17 29.18
C ALA A 77 9.31 55.31 28.32
N ASP A 78 9.14 55.61 27.02
CA ASP A 78 10.18 55.64 25.97
C ASP A 78 10.64 54.29 25.37
N CYS A 79 10.06 53.15 25.75
CA CYS A 79 10.38 51.85 25.15
C CYS A 79 9.31 51.41 24.12
N PRO A 80 9.69 50.98 22.89
CA PRO A 80 8.75 50.44 21.92
C PRO A 80 7.94 49.26 22.49
N PRO A 81 6.65 49.13 22.13
CA PRO A 81 5.73 48.15 22.72
C PRO A 81 6.15 46.68 22.52
N HIS A 82 7.01 46.41 21.54
CA HIS A 82 7.46 45.05 21.19
C HIS A 82 8.79 44.63 21.81
N THR A 83 9.51 45.53 22.48
CA THR A 83 10.90 45.28 22.93
C THR A 83 11.02 44.11 23.90
N PHE A 84 10.14 44.01 24.90
CA PHE A 84 10.13 42.89 25.84
C PHE A 84 9.69 41.59 25.19
N ARG A 85 8.71 41.64 24.28
CA ARG A 85 8.28 40.47 23.51
C ARG A 85 9.42 39.95 22.65
N ALA A 86 10.14 40.83 21.97
CA ALA A 86 11.30 40.48 21.15
C ALA A 86 12.38 39.80 21.98
N LEU A 87 12.78 40.39 23.11
CA LEU A 87 13.77 39.76 23.99
C LEU A 87 13.31 38.40 24.53
N GLY A 88 12.02 38.29 24.89
CA GLY A 88 11.43 37.03 25.32
C GLY A 88 11.56 35.94 24.23
N LEU A 89 11.26 36.29 22.98
CA LEU A 89 11.41 35.40 21.83
C LEU A 89 12.87 35.03 21.56
N THR A 90 13.79 36.01 21.59
CA THR A 90 15.23 35.75 21.40
C THR A 90 15.77 34.78 22.44
N LEU A 91 15.35 34.92 23.70
CA LEU A 91 15.72 33.97 24.76
C LEU A 91 15.18 32.56 24.49
N LEU A 92 13.92 32.44 24.08
CA LEU A 92 13.35 31.13 23.74
C LEU A 92 14.00 30.51 22.50
N ALA A 93 14.31 31.32 21.48
CA ALA A 93 15.05 30.88 20.30
C ALA A 93 16.45 30.38 20.67
N CYS A 94 17.13 31.09 21.57
CA CYS A 94 18.39 30.60 22.14
C CYS A 94 18.19 29.25 22.85
N PHE A 95 17.14 29.09 23.67
CA PHE A 95 16.87 27.84 24.39
C PHE A 95 16.63 26.68 23.41
N CYS A 96 15.95 26.95 22.30
CA CYS A 96 15.66 25.98 21.25
C CYS A 96 16.90 25.50 20.48
N THR A 97 18.09 26.11 20.66
CA THR A 97 19.35 25.54 20.14
C THR A 97 19.77 24.25 20.86
N ASP A 98 19.14 23.94 22.01
CA ASP A 98 19.26 22.67 22.71
C ASP A 98 18.03 21.79 22.40
N PRO A 99 18.21 20.61 21.76
CA PRO A 99 17.10 19.74 21.37
C PRO A 99 16.20 19.27 22.53
N GLU A 100 16.75 19.09 23.74
CA GLU A 100 15.95 18.69 24.89
C GLU A 100 15.05 19.83 25.37
N LEU A 101 15.54 21.07 25.32
CA LEU A 101 14.76 22.25 25.70
C LEU A 101 13.72 22.60 24.62
N ALA A 102 14.05 22.43 23.34
CA ALA A 102 13.10 22.61 22.25
C ALA A 102 11.87 21.70 22.40
N GLY A 103 12.09 20.45 22.87
CA GLY A 103 11.03 19.47 23.15
C GLY A 103 10.35 19.65 24.52
N HIS A 104 10.78 20.63 25.32
CA HIS A 104 10.27 20.82 26.68
C HIS A 104 8.86 21.42 26.67
N SER A 105 7.99 20.98 27.59
CA SER A 105 6.57 21.41 27.67
C SER A 105 6.38 22.93 27.72
N GLN A 106 7.31 23.64 28.34
CA GLN A 106 7.30 25.10 28.41
C GLN A 106 7.47 25.76 27.04
N ILE A 107 8.29 25.22 26.13
CA ILE A 107 8.39 25.69 24.74
C ILE A 107 7.14 25.30 23.97
N LEU A 108 6.73 24.03 24.07
CA LEU A 108 5.57 23.51 23.34
C LEU A 108 4.29 24.30 23.68
N ASN A 109 4.13 24.77 24.91
CA ASN A 109 3.00 25.60 25.33
C ASN A 109 3.02 27.03 24.76
N LYS A 110 4.14 27.47 24.17
CA LYS A 110 4.25 28.78 23.51
C LYS A 110 4.04 28.73 22.00
N ILE A 111 3.85 27.54 21.42
CA ILE A 111 3.53 27.39 19.99
C ILE A 111 2.38 28.31 19.53
N PRO A 112 1.25 28.46 20.25
CA PRO A 112 0.20 29.39 19.83
C PRO A 112 0.69 30.85 19.78
N THR A 113 1.52 31.26 20.74
CA THR A 113 2.12 32.61 20.75
C THR A 113 3.09 32.80 19.58
N PHE A 114 3.81 31.76 19.18
CA PHE A 114 4.66 31.79 17.98
C PHE A 114 3.83 31.96 16.72
N ASN A 115 2.73 31.19 16.60
CA ASN A 115 1.79 31.32 15.49
C ASN A 115 1.20 32.74 15.41
N ASP A 116 0.82 33.34 16.54
CA ASP A 116 0.30 34.72 16.59
C ASP A 116 1.32 35.76 16.08
N VAL A 117 2.62 35.55 16.32
CA VAL A 117 3.67 36.43 15.77
C VAL A 117 3.72 36.33 14.25
N LEU A 118 3.64 35.12 13.69
CA LEU A 118 3.66 34.91 12.23
C LEU A 118 2.44 35.51 11.53
N LEU A 119 1.29 35.54 12.20
CA LEU A 119 0.04 36.08 11.67
C LEU A 119 -0.09 37.60 11.85
N SER A 120 0.72 38.20 12.72
CA SER A 120 0.70 39.65 12.94
C SER A 120 1.31 40.39 11.74
N PRO A 121 0.77 41.56 11.34
CA PRO A 121 1.38 42.36 10.29
C PRO A 121 2.83 42.70 10.66
N CYS A 122 3.75 42.45 9.72
CA CYS A 122 5.17 42.64 9.95
C CYS A 122 5.54 44.13 9.74
N ASP A 123 5.89 44.81 10.82
CA ASP A 123 6.60 46.09 10.76
C ASP A 123 8.10 45.82 10.49
N PRO A 124 8.85 46.75 9.88
CA PRO A 124 10.29 46.59 9.64
C PRO A 124 11.08 46.26 10.92
N ASP A 125 10.62 46.81 12.05
CA ASP A 125 11.23 46.64 13.37
C ASP A 125 10.89 45.29 14.06
N SER A 126 9.98 44.48 13.49
CA SER A 126 9.58 43.18 14.05
C SER A 126 10.17 41.96 13.33
N THR A 127 11.01 42.16 12.32
CA THR A 127 11.66 41.10 11.53
C THR A 127 12.47 40.12 12.37
N SER A 128 13.21 40.61 13.36
CA SER A 128 13.99 39.76 14.29
C SER A 128 13.11 38.81 15.11
N MET A 129 11.91 39.25 15.51
CA MET A 129 10.96 38.41 16.24
C MET A 129 10.44 37.26 15.37
N VAL A 130 10.20 37.53 14.09
CA VAL A 130 9.78 36.52 13.12
C VAL A 130 10.91 35.49 12.92
N ASP A 131 12.16 35.95 12.84
CA ASP A 131 13.31 35.06 12.68
C ASP A 131 13.52 34.13 13.88
N ASP A 132 13.38 34.67 15.10
CA ASP A 132 13.42 33.92 16.36
C ASP A 132 12.29 32.89 16.43
N VAL A 133 11.09 33.23 15.96
CA VAL A 133 9.94 32.32 15.92
C VAL A 133 10.19 31.17 14.95
N TYR A 134 10.66 31.44 13.73
CA TYR A 134 10.98 30.37 12.79
C TYR A 134 12.09 29.45 13.33
N GLN A 135 13.08 29.99 14.06
CA GLN A 135 14.09 29.17 14.73
C GLN A 135 13.47 28.27 15.80
N CYS A 136 12.58 28.79 16.63
CA CYS A 136 11.85 28.00 17.62
C CYS A 136 11.04 26.87 16.96
N LEU A 137 10.26 27.19 15.92
CA LEU A 137 9.41 26.21 15.23
C LEU A 137 10.25 25.13 14.52
N SER A 138 11.36 25.51 13.90
CA SER A 138 12.31 24.56 13.26
C SER A 138 12.92 23.60 14.28
N ALA A 139 13.34 24.13 15.43
CA ALA A 139 13.88 23.31 16.51
C ALA A 139 12.84 22.37 17.11
N VAL A 140 11.60 22.85 17.30
CA VAL A 140 10.48 22.01 17.77
C VAL A 140 10.21 20.90 16.76
N LEU A 141 10.14 21.21 15.46
CA LEU A 141 9.91 20.23 14.40
C LEU A 141 10.94 19.08 14.43
N ALA A 142 12.20 19.38 14.76
CA ALA A 142 13.27 18.40 14.87
C ALA A 142 13.18 17.48 16.10
N THR A 143 12.18 17.64 16.98
CA THR A 143 11.99 16.80 18.16
C THR A 143 10.95 15.70 17.93
N ALA A 144 11.05 14.58 18.67
CA ALA A 144 10.14 13.44 18.53
C ALA A 144 8.65 13.77 18.77
N ARG A 145 8.33 14.74 19.65
CA ARG A 145 6.94 15.13 19.98
C ARG A 145 6.49 16.40 19.25
N GLY A 146 7.43 17.16 18.69
CA GLY A 146 7.18 18.47 18.12
C GLY A 146 6.21 18.49 16.94
N PRO A 147 6.38 17.67 15.89
CA PRO A 147 5.47 17.65 14.73
C PRO A 147 4.00 17.52 15.15
N ARG A 148 3.70 16.58 16.06
CA ARG A 148 2.35 16.37 16.60
C ARG A 148 1.81 17.61 17.32
N GLU A 149 2.64 18.26 18.14
CA GLU A 149 2.25 19.46 18.89
C GLU A 149 2.04 20.67 17.98
N LEU A 150 2.89 20.87 16.98
CA LEU A 150 2.77 21.92 15.97
C LEU A 150 1.45 21.79 15.19
N VAL A 151 1.13 20.58 14.71
CA VAL A 151 -0.14 20.31 14.01
C VAL A 151 -1.34 20.52 14.93
N THR A 152 -1.29 20.01 16.15
CA THR A 152 -2.42 20.13 17.11
C THR A 152 -2.69 21.58 17.50
N LYS A 153 -1.64 22.41 17.58
CA LYS A 153 -1.71 23.81 18.01
C LYS A 153 -1.85 24.81 16.86
N GLY A 154 -2.21 24.35 15.66
CA GLY A 154 -2.61 25.20 14.53
C GLY A 154 -1.44 25.85 13.78
N THR A 155 -0.22 25.33 13.91
CA THR A 155 0.95 25.90 13.23
C THR A 155 0.86 25.74 11.71
N VAL A 156 0.28 24.66 11.20
CA VAL A 156 0.10 24.45 9.74
C VAL A 156 -0.67 25.61 9.11
N SER A 157 -1.85 25.95 9.68
CA SER A 157 -2.65 27.10 9.23
C SER A 157 -1.88 28.42 9.27
N ALA A 158 -1.13 28.67 10.35
CA ALA A 158 -0.33 29.88 10.50
C ALA A 158 0.78 29.99 9.44
N LEU A 159 1.50 28.89 9.18
CA LEU A 159 2.54 28.84 8.15
C LEU A 159 1.96 28.99 6.74
N CYS A 160 0.82 28.36 6.45
CA CYS A 160 0.12 28.54 5.18
C CYS A 160 -0.23 30.01 4.94
N GLN A 161 -0.79 30.69 5.93
CA GLN A 161 -1.11 32.12 5.83
C GLN A 161 0.15 32.98 5.68
N ALA A 162 1.20 32.72 6.47
CA ALA A 162 2.47 33.44 6.36
C ALA A 162 3.09 33.32 4.96
N TYR A 163 3.08 32.11 4.38
CA TYR A 163 3.55 31.87 3.01
C TYR A 163 2.67 32.56 1.95
N LEU A 164 1.35 32.50 2.10
CA LEU A 164 0.41 33.12 1.15
C LEU A 164 0.52 34.65 1.14
N ASN A 165 0.74 35.26 2.31
CA ASN A 165 0.92 36.71 2.46
C ASN A 165 2.22 37.22 1.82
N GLY A 166 3.24 36.36 1.63
CA GLY A 166 4.48 36.73 0.94
C GLY A 166 5.37 37.71 1.70
N GLY A 167 5.28 37.75 3.04
CA GLY A 167 6.11 38.61 3.89
C GLY A 167 7.53 38.06 4.15
N HIS A 168 8.23 38.69 5.11
CA HIS A 168 9.55 38.26 5.57
C HIS A 168 9.53 36.80 6.08
N GLY A 169 10.49 35.99 5.61
CA GLY A 169 10.60 34.57 5.97
C GLY A 169 9.54 33.65 5.35
N SER A 170 8.87 34.07 4.27
CA SER A 170 7.91 33.21 3.55
C SER A 170 8.53 31.91 3.02
N ASP A 171 9.80 31.95 2.60
CA ASP A 171 10.61 30.78 2.26
C ASP A 171 10.76 29.81 3.45
N ARG A 172 11.04 30.34 4.64
CA ARG A 172 11.13 29.55 5.88
C ARG A 172 9.80 28.94 6.27
N ALA A 173 8.68 29.64 6.03
CA ALA A 173 7.34 29.09 6.22
C ALA A 173 7.11 27.87 5.32
N LEU A 174 7.49 27.98 4.04
CA LEU A 174 7.39 26.88 3.09
C LEU A 174 8.27 25.69 3.48
N THR A 175 9.52 25.92 3.89
CA THR A 175 10.41 24.86 4.38
C THR A 175 9.83 24.12 5.59
N LEU A 176 9.24 24.83 6.55
CA LEU A 176 8.59 24.22 7.71
C LEU A 176 7.34 23.43 7.33
N LEU A 177 6.54 23.92 6.37
CA LEU A 177 5.39 23.18 5.84
C LEU A 177 5.83 21.88 5.19
N VAL A 178 6.86 21.91 4.35
CA VAL A 178 7.46 20.72 3.72
C VAL A 178 7.89 19.72 4.79
N GLY A 179 8.62 20.15 5.82
CA GLY A 179 9.05 19.27 6.91
C GLY A 179 7.89 18.71 7.75
N LEU A 180 6.83 19.49 7.98
CA LEU A 180 5.63 19.00 8.66
C LEU A 180 4.86 17.98 7.82
N LEU A 181 4.73 18.21 6.52
CA LEU A 181 4.04 17.30 5.59
C LEU A 181 4.83 16.00 5.44
N ALA A 182 6.16 16.04 5.36
CA ALA A 182 7.01 14.85 5.31
C ALA A 182 6.85 13.93 6.55
N ILE A 183 6.49 14.48 7.71
CA ILE A 183 6.37 13.72 8.98
C ILE A 183 4.91 13.41 9.35
N ALA A 184 3.97 14.28 9.01
CA ALA A 184 2.61 14.26 9.53
C ALA A 184 1.54 14.57 8.47
N GLU A 185 1.80 14.27 7.19
CA GLU A 185 0.92 14.50 6.03
C GLU A 185 -0.57 14.33 6.35
N ALA A 186 -1.00 13.13 6.71
CA ALA A 186 -2.41 12.80 6.91
C ALA A 186 -3.08 13.68 7.97
N LYS A 187 -2.39 13.96 9.08
CA LYS A 187 -2.91 14.82 10.16
C LYS A 187 -2.96 16.28 9.74
N CYS A 188 -2.01 16.75 8.93
CA CYS A 188 -2.01 18.10 8.36
C CYS A 188 -3.22 18.29 7.44
N TRP A 189 -3.43 17.38 6.49
CA TRP A 189 -4.55 17.44 5.55
C TRP A 189 -5.91 17.27 6.22
N GLN A 190 -6.02 16.38 7.22
CA GLN A 190 -7.26 16.21 7.97
C GLN A 190 -7.72 17.51 8.68
N ARG A 191 -6.77 18.32 9.15
CA ARG A 191 -7.08 19.53 9.96
C ARG A 191 -7.15 20.80 9.14
N ASP A 192 -6.22 20.97 8.20
CA ASP A 192 -5.93 22.25 7.54
C ASP A 192 -6.00 22.15 6.00
N ALA A 193 -6.76 21.17 5.47
CA ALA A 193 -6.96 20.95 4.04
C ALA A 193 -7.25 22.23 3.22
N PRO A 194 -8.16 23.14 3.62
CA PRO A 194 -8.44 24.35 2.84
C PRO A 194 -7.22 25.27 2.69
N GLN A 195 -6.44 25.43 3.76
CA GLN A 195 -5.25 26.27 3.78
C GLN A 195 -4.12 25.64 2.96
N LEU A 196 -3.91 24.32 3.08
CA LEU A 196 -2.94 23.57 2.28
C LEU A 196 -3.29 23.61 0.80
N LEU A 197 -4.57 23.50 0.44
CA LEU A 197 -5.04 23.60 -0.94
C LEU A 197 -4.85 25.02 -1.51
N ALA A 198 -4.94 26.06 -0.69
CA ALA A 198 -4.62 27.42 -1.10
C ALA A 198 -3.11 27.57 -1.41
N VAL A 199 -2.24 26.98 -0.59
CA VAL A 199 -0.79 26.93 -0.83
C VAL A 199 -0.49 26.15 -2.12
N LEU A 200 -1.08 24.96 -2.31
CA LEU A 200 -0.93 24.17 -3.54
C LEU A 200 -1.42 24.95 -4.78
N SER A 201 -2.51 25.72 -4.66
CA SER A 201 -2.98 26.56 -5.76
C SER A 201 -2.00 27.68 -6.12
N LYS A 202 -1.31 28.27 -5.13
CA LYS A 202 -0.24 29.25 -5.38
C LYS A 202 0.96 28.57 -6.04
N LEU A 203 1.48 27.50 -5.43
CA LEU A 203 2.64 26.75 -5.94
C LEU A 203 2.42 26.22 -7.37
N SER A 204 1.27 25.62 -7.66
CA SER A 204 0.93 25.14 -9.02
C SER A 204 0.79 26.29 -10.03
N GLY A 205 0.36 27.48 -9.57
CA GLY A 205 0.30 28.68 -10.38
C GLY A 205 1.69 29.24 -10.70
N ASP A 206 2.58 29.28 -9.72
CA ASP A 206 3.96 29.72 -9.87
C ASP A 206 4.75 28.74 -10.75
N PHE A 207 4.54 27.44 -10.57
CA PHE A 207 5.12 26.37 -11.39
C PHE A 207 4.77 26.49 -12.87
N LEU A 208 3.51 26.82 -13.18
CA LEU A 208 3.07 27.01 -14.55
C LEU A 208 3.69 28.27 -15.21
N LYS A 209 3.96 29.31 -14.41
CA LYS A 209 4.49 30.59 -14.90
C LYS A 209 6.01 30.65 -14.96
N ALA A 210 6.69 29.81 -14.18
CA ALA A 210 8.15 29.80 -14.12
C ALA A 210 8.73 29.36 -15.48
N GLU A 211 9.72 30.12 -15.94
CA GLU A 211 10.48 29.89 -17.18
C GLU A 211 11.99 29.75 -16.91
N ASP A 212 12.40 29.79 -15.64
CA ASP A 212 13.79 29.71 -15.18
C ASP A 212 14.02 28.47 -14.28
N MET A 213 15.15 28.44 -13.56
CA MET A 213 15.50 27.33 -12.68
C MET A 213 14.49 27.08 -11.55
N THR A 214 13.71 28.10 -11.15
CA THR A 214 12.70 27.95 -10.10
C THR A 214 11.62 26.94 -10.48
N LYS A 215 11.40 26.72 -11.77
CA LYS A 215 10.45 25.71 -12.26
C LYS A 215 10.83 24.30 -11.80
N PHE A 216 12.12 23.97 -11.82
CA PHE A 216 12.64 22.67 -11.40
C PHE A 216 12.74 22.57 -9.88
N GLU A 217 13.06 23.66 -9.18
CA GLU A 217 13.01 23.72 -7.71
C GLU A 217 11.58 23.46 -7.20
N LEU A 218 10.57 23.98 -7.89
CA LEU A 218 9.17 23.71 -7.56
C LEU A 218 8.78 22.25 -7.76
N CYS A 219 9.42 21.52 -8.68
CA CYS A 219 9.21 20.07 -8.81
C CYS A 219 9.65 19.28 -7.58
N GLU A 220 10.62 19.77 -6.80
CA GLU A 220 11.05 19.15 -5.54
C GLU A 220 10.09 19.50 -4.38
N VAL A 221 9.48 20.69 -4.42
CA VAL A 221 8.58 21.15 -3.35
C VAL A 221 7.18 20.57 -3.49
N LEU A 222 6.61 20.60 -4.70
CA LEU A 222 5.22 20.23 -4.98
C LEU A 222 4.78 18.83 -4.49
N PRO A 223 5.61 17.76 -4.59
CA PRO A 223 5.25 16.43 -4.11
C PRO A 223 4.74 16.40 -2.66
N HIS A 224 5.34 17.21 -1.78
CA HIS A 224 4.96 17.28 -0.36
C HIS A 224 3.54 17.82 -0.13
N PHE A 225 2.97 18.52 -1.12
CA PHE A 225 1.64 19.12 -1.06
C PHE A 225 0.59 18.33 -1.84
N ILE A 226 0.91 17.13 -2.32
CA ILE A 226 -0.06 16.25 -2.99
C ILE A 226 -0.55 15.22 -1.96
N PRO A 227 -1.80 15.30 -1.47
CA PRO A 227 -2.31 14.34 -0.49
C PRO A 227 -2.61 12.99 -1.12
N LEU A 228 -2.26 11.90 -0.43
CA LEU A 228 -2.73 10.56 -0.81
C LEU A 228 -4.22 10.34 -0.52
N SER A 229 -4.80 11.06 0.47
CA SER A 229 -6.22 10.99 0.78
C SER A 229 -6.69 12.22 1.59
N PRO A 230 -7.87 12.82 1.28
CA PRO A 230 -8.77 12.49 0.17
C PRO A 230 -8.20 12.92 -1.20
N PRO A 231 -8.64 12.28 -2.31
CA PRO A 231 -8.13 12.60 -3.65
C PRO A 231 -8.37 14.05 -4.07
N LEU A 232 -7.38 14.66 -4.73
CA LEU A 232 -7.50 16.03 -5.26
C LEU A 232 -8.59 16.17 -6.34
N THR A 233 -9.05 15.07 -6.94
CA THR A 233 -10.01 15.06 -8.04
C THR A 233 -11.44 15.37 -7.58
N GLU A 234 -11.76 15.19 -6.29
CA GLU A 234 -13.09 15.46 -5.72
C GLU A 234 -13.42 16.95 -5.58
N ASN A 235 -12.40 17.82 -5.54
CA ASN A 235 -12.57 19.25 -5.32
C ASN A 235 -12.24 20.07 -6.58
N SER A 236 -13.14 20.97 -7.00
CA SER A 236 -12.93 21.87 -8.15
C SER A 236 -11.64 22.71 -8.10
N GLN A 237 -11.17 23.08 -6.90
CA GLN A 237 -9.90 23.78 -6.74
C GLN A 237 -8.72 22.82 -6.90
N GLY A 238 -8.85 21.57 -6.42
CA GLY A 238 -7.89 20.49 -6.65
C GLY A 238 -7.74 20.18 -8.14
N SER A 239 -8.83 20.00 -8.87
CA SER A 239 -8.80 19.76 -10.33
C SER A 239 -8.13 20.91 -11.09
N LYS A 240 -8.30 22.16 -10.66
CA LYS A 240 -7.58 23.32 -11.23
C LYS A 240 -6.07 23.24 -10.96
N CYS A 241 -5.67 22.80 -9.78
CA CYS A 241 -4.25 22.58 -9.47
C CYS A 241 -3.67 21.49 -10.36
N LEU A 242 -4.35 20.34 -10.47
CA LEU A 242 -3.95 19.23 -11.34
C LEU A 242 -3.77 19.68 -12.81
N CYS A 243 -4.70 20.49 -13.34
CA CYS A 243 -4.59 21.02 -14.70
C CYS A 243 -3.34 21.90 -14.90
N ARG A 244 -2.96 22.72 -13.91
CA ARG A 244 -1.74 23.55 -13.97
C ARG A 244 -0.48 22.69 -13.88
N LEU A 245 -0.48 21.69 -13.00
CA LEU A 245 0.61 20.74 -12.83
C LEU A 245 0.84 19.93 -14.10
N TYR A 246 -0.24 19.40 -14.70
CA TYR A 246 -0.19 18.74 -16.00
C TYR A 246 0.46 19.62 -17.07
N LYS A 247 0.01 20.87 -17.22
CA LYS A 247 0.55 21.79 -18.23
C LYS A 247 2.03 22.08 -18.01
N GLY A 248 2.44 22.33 -16.77
CA GLY A 248 3.84 22.58 -16.43
C GLY A 248 4.73 21.34 -16.66
N LEU A 249 4.25 20.14 -16.30
CA LEU A 249 4.98 18.89 -16.56
C LEU A 249 5.06 18.57 -18.06
N ALA A 250 3.99 18.79 -18.82
CA ALA A 250 4.00 18.58 -20.26
C ALA A 250 4.99 19.49 -20.99
N ASP A 251 5.13 20.73 -20.53
CA ASP A 251 6.12 21.69 -21.04
C ASP A 251 7.56 21.26 -20.72
N ILE A 252 7.81 20.84 -19.47
CA ILE A 252 9.12 20.35 -19.02
C ILE A 252 9.49 19.07 -19.78
N LEU A 253 8.71 18.01 -19.64
CA LEU A 253 9.04 16.69 -20.17
C LEU A 253 8.98 16.62 -21.70
N GLY A 254 8.23 17.54 -22.34
CA GLY A 254 8.25 17.71 -23.80
C GLY A 254 9.51 18.40 -24.34
N SER A 255 10.32 19.00 -23.47
CA SER A 255 11.53 19.72 -23.83
C SER A 255 12.78 18.83 -23.79
N LYS A 256 13.86 19.27 -24.45
CA LYS A 256 15.18 18.62 -24.35
C LYS A 256 15.86 19.08 -23.05
N LEU A 257 15.93 18.20 -22.06
CA LEU A 257 16.42 18.52 -20.71
C LEU A 257 17.68 17.74 -20.34
N SER A 258 18.44 18.25 -19.36
CA SER A 258 19.44 17.46 -18.63
C SER A 258 18.77 16.52 -17.62
N GLN A 259 19.51 15.51 -17.14
CA GLN A 259 19.01 14.62 -16.08
C GLN A 259 18.62 15.38 -14.81
N SER A 260 19.44 16.34 -14.37
CA SER A 260 19.17 17.19 -13.19
C SER A 260 17.86 17.99 -13.27
N GLN A 261 17.33 18.20 -14.48
CA GLN A 261 16.07 18.89 -14.72
C GLN A 261 14.91 17.90 -14.91
N ARG A 262 15.19 16.73 -15.49
CA ARG A 262 14.19 15.68 -15.74
C ARG A 262 13.79 14.93 -14.46
N ASP A 263 14.76 14.61 -13.60
CA ASP A 263 14.53 13.75 -12.43
C ASP A 263 13.48 14.34 -11.46
N PRO A 264 13.53 15.63 -11.09
CA PRO A 264 12.50 16.25 -10.24
C PRO A 264 11.11 16.17 -10.86
N ALA A 265 11.01 16.35 -12.18
CA ALA A 265 9.74 16.33 -12.90
C ALA A 265 9.13 14.91 -12.96
N LEU A 266 9.96 13.87 -13.10
CA LEU A 266 9.52 12.47 -13.02
C LEU A 266 9.03 12.12 -11.61
N LYS A 267 9.75 12.57 -10.56
CA LYS A 267 9.31 12.40 -9.16
C LYS A 267 7.97 13.07 -8.88
N LEU A 268 7.76 14.30 -9.38
CA LEU A 268 6.48 15.00 -9.28
C LEU A 268 5.36 14.26 -10.02
N ALA A 269 5.62 13.78 -11.24
CA ALA A 269 4.64 13.01 -12.01
C ALA A 269 4.26 11.71 -11.27
N ALA A 270 5.23 10.99 -10.71
CA ALA A 270 4.98 9.78 -9.93
C ALA A 270 4.12 10.06 -8.69
N SER A 271 4.37 11.18 -8.00
CA SER A 271 3.58 11.60 -6.84
C SER A 271 2.11 11.88 -7.21
N LEU A 272 1.87 12.49 -8.39
CA LEU A 272 0.52 12.69 -8.91
C LEU A 272 -0.18 11.37 -9.24
N VAL A 273 0.55 10.43 -9.85
CA VAL A 273 0.02 9.09 -10.16
C VAL A 273 -0.35 8.33 -8.89
N GLN A 274 0.47 8.39 -7.84
CA GLN A 274 0.14 7.75 -6.55
C GLN A 274 -1.11 8.35 -5.90
N ALA A 275 -1.34 9.65 -6.03
CA ALA A 275 -2.43 10.34 -5.38
C ALA A 275 -3.78 10.28 -6.13
N CYS A 276 -3.76 10.20 -7.46
CA CYS A 276 -5.00 10.25 -8.26
C CYS A 276 -4.98 9.37 -9.53
N GLY A 277 -4.05 8.41 -9.62
CA GLY A 277 -3.94 7.52 -10.77
C GLY A 277 -3.71 8.29 -12.08
N ALA A 278 -4.39 7.88 -13.16
CA ALA A 278 -4.31 8.55 -14.46
C ALA A 278 -5.22 9.79 -14.57
N GLU A 279 -6.05 10.10 -13.57
CA GLU A 279 -7.11 11.12 -13.68
C GLU A 279 -6.60 12.56 -13.84
N TRP A 280 -5.35 12.85 -13.44
CA TRP A 280 -4.74 14.17 -13.63
C TRP A 280 -4.32 14.44 -15.08
N ILE A 281 -4.27 13.40 -15.92
CA ILE A 281 -3.96 13.51 -17.35
C ILE A 281 -5.28 13.74 -18.11
N PRO A 282 -5.40 14.82 -18.90
CA PRO A 282 -6.65 15.11 -19.61
C PRO A 282 -6.92 14.10 -20.72
N ALA A 283 -8.19 13.77 -20.94
CA ALA A 283 -8.58 12.91 -22.05
C ALA A 283 -8.25 13.52 -23.43
N GLY A 284 -8.18 12.65 -24.44
CA GLY A 284 -7.95 13.01 -25.84
C GLY A 284 -6.47 13.00 -26.25
N SER A 285 -6.20 13.42 -27.49
CA SER A 285 -4.88 13.23 -28.14
C SER A 285 -3.71 13.86 -27.38
N ALA A 286 -3.92 14.98 -26.70
CA ALA A 286 -2.86 15.66 -25.94
C ALA A 286 -2.42 14.82 -24.73
N GLY A 287 -3.36 14.38 -23.89
CA GLY A 287 -3.02 13.56 -22.73
C GLY A 287 -2.54 12.16 -23.12
N SER A 288 -3.10 11.58 -24.17
CA SER A 288 -2.60 10.32 -24.74
C SER A 288 -1.11 10.39 -25.13
N LYS A 289 -0.71 11.43 -25.87
CA LYS A 289 0.69 11.66 -26.25
C LYS A 289 1.57 11.93 -25.04
N PHE A 290 1.08 12.70 -24.09
CA PHE A 290 1.82 13.02 -22.87
C PHE A 290 2.05 11.76 -22.01
N LEU A 291 1.03 10.92 -21.83
CA LEU A 291 1.15 9.67 -21.10
C LEU A 291 2.16 8.73 -21.75
N ALA A 292 2.09 8.56 -23.07
CA ALA A 292 3.07 7.75 -23.79
C ALA A 292 4.51 8.30 -23.66
N LEU A 293 4.68 9.63 -23.72
CA LEU A 293 5.97 10.27 -23.49
C LEU A 293 6.47 10.03 -22.05
N LEU A 294 5.61 10.20 -21.07
CA LEU A 294 5.93 10.06 -19.64
C LEU A 294 6.41 8.64 -19.31
N VAL A 295 5.67 7.61 -19.75
CA VAL A 295 6.05 6.21 -19.54
C VAL A 295 7.34 5.88 -20.28
N ASN A 296 7.51 6.35 -21.52
CA ASN A 296 8.75 6.15 -22.27
C ASN A 296 9.95 6.78 -21.56
N LEU A 297 9.84 8.01 -21.06
CA LEU A 297 10.91 8.68 -20.31
C LEU A 297 11.26 7.92 -19.02
N ALA A 298 10.26 7.39 -18.31
CA ALA A 298 10.48 6.55 -17.14
C ALA A 298 11.26 5.27 -17.50
N CYS A 299 10.86 4.59 -18.57
CA CYS A 299 11.56 3.40 -19.06
C CYS A 299 13.02 3.71 -19.46
N VAL A 300 13.25 4.85 -20.12
CA VAL A 300 14.60 5.30 -20.48
C VAL A 300 15.46 5.55 -19.24
N GLU A 301 14.93 6.21 -18.20
CA GLU A 301 15.69 6.46 -16.96
C GLU A 301 16.05 5.15 -16.24
N VAL A 302 15.10 4.21 -16.15
CA VAL A 302 15.32 2.88 -15.55
C VAL A 302 16.45 2.15 -16.28
N ARG A 303 16.41 2.11 -17.60
CA ARG A 303 17.43 1.45 -18.41
C ARG A 303 18.80 2.09 -18.27
N LEU A 304 18.88 3.42 -18.39
CA LEU A 304 20.13 4.16 -18.24
C LEU A 304 20.79 3.91 -16.88
N THR A 305 20.00 3.68 -15.83
CA THR A 305 20.51 3.47 -14.48
C THR A 305 20.83 2.00 -14.18
N LEU A 306 20.07 1.05 -14.75
CA LEU A 306 20.12 -0.37 -14.34
C LEU A 306 20.75 -1.32 -15.36
N GLU A 307 20.91 -0.97 -16.64
CA GLU A 307 21.55 -1.85 -17.64
C GLU A 307 23.05 -2.04 -17.37
N GLU A 308 23.75 -1.01 -16.90
CA GLU A 308 25.17 -1.06 -16.51
C GLU A 308 25.38 -0.22 -15.23
N PRO A 309 24.95 -0.71 -14.06
CA PRO A 309 24.88 0.12 -12.86
C PRO A 309 26.27 0.42 -12.30
N ASP A 310 26.62 1.70 -12.19
CA ASP A 310 27.70 2.16 -11.32
C ASP A 310 27.15 2.27 -9.87
N PRO A 311 27.78 1.66 -8.85
CA PRO A 311 27.24 1.67 -7.49
C PRO A 311 27.07 3.06 -6.87
N VAL A 312 27.92 4.02 -7.23
CA VAL A 312 27.87 5.39 -6.67
C VAL A 312 26.77 6.18 -7.34
N GLU A 313 26.65 6.07 -8.67
CA GLU A 313 25.57 6.72 -9.41
C GLU A 313 24.20 6.13 -9.06
N LEU A 314 24.12 4.80 -8.90
CA LEU A 314 22.89 4.11 -8.52
C LEU A 314 22.35 4.62 -7.19
N GLU A 315 23.20 4.78 -6.17
CA GLU A 315 22.78 5.28 -4.86
C GLU A 315 22.11 6.66 -4.96
N GLY A 316 22.66 7.56 -5.80
CA GLY A 316 22.06 8.87 -6.05
C GLY A 316 20.78 8.84 -6.89
N LYS A 317 20.48 7.71 -7.54
CA LYS A 317 19.36 7.55 -8.50
C LYS A 317 18.21 6.67 -8.00
N LYS A 318 18.36 5.95 -6.88
CA LYS A 318 17.32 5.05 -6.33
C LYS A 318 15.94 5.70 -6.22
N GLU A 319 15.87 6.95 -5.75
CA GLU A 319 14.60 7.68 -5.62
C GLU A 319 13.92 7.95 -6.97
N VAL A 320 14.67 8.40 -7.99
CA VAL A 320 14.09 8.69 -9.31
C VAL A 320 13.70 7.40 -10.03
N VAL A 321 14.48 6.33 -9.89
CA VAL A 321 14.14 5.02 -10.47
C VAL A 321 12.88 4.45 -9.81
N THR A 322 12.75 4.60 -8.48
CA THR A 322 11.52 4.19 -7.77
C THR A 322 10.30 5.01 -8.21
N ALA A 323 10.47 6.31 -8.47
CA ALA A 323 9.43 7.12 -9.09
C ALA A 323 9.09 6.64 -10.51
N CYS A 324 10.09 6.23 -11.30
CA CYS A 324 9.87 5.68 -12.63
C CYS A 324 9.11 4.35 -12.60
N TYR A 325 9.34 3.50 -11.60
CA TYR A 325 8.55 2.26 -11.41
C TYR A 325 7.06 2.53 -11.24
N VAL A 326 6.68 3.57 -10.49
CA VAL A 326 5.27 4.00 -10.35
C VAL A 326 4.69 4.41 -11.70
N LEU A 327 5.45 5.14 -12.51
CA LEU A 327 5.02 5.57 -13.84
C LEU A 327 4.89 4.39 -14.80
N MET A 328 5.76 3.39 -14.70
CA MET A 328 5.67 2.14 -15.45
C MET A 328 4.44 1.32 -15.04
N GLU A 329 4.14 1.20 -13.74
CA GLU A 329 2.92 0.54 -13.25
C GLU A 329 1.65 1.18 -13.83
N MET A 330 1.58 2.52 -13.86
CA MET A 330 0.50 3.22 -14.55
C MET A 330 0.47 2.90 -16.05
N GLY A 331 1.63 2.78 -16.70
CA GLY A 331 1.76 2.36 -18.09
C GLY A 331 1.17 0.97 -18.34
N ILE A 332 1.47 0.00 -17.47
CA ILE A 332 0.89 -1.36 -17.52
C ILE A 332 -0.63 -1.29 -17.36
N GLN A 333 -1.12 -0.62 -16.32
CA GLN A 333 -2.56 -0.48 -16.07
C GLN A 333 -3.31 0.16 -17.24
N GLU A 334 -2.72 1.18 -17.87
CA GLU A 334 -3.36 1.82 -19.03
C GLU A 334 -3.34 0.94 -20.29
N CYS A 335 -2.29 0.14 -20.48
CA CYS A 335 -2.25 -0.82 -21.58
C CYS A 335 -3.37 -1.87 -21.46
N LEU A 336 -3.69 -2.29 -20.24
CA LEU A 336 -4.73 -3.28 -19.94
C LEU A 336 -6.14 -2.68 -19.86
N ARG A 337 -6.26 -1.37 -19.66
CA ARG A 337 -7.56 -0.71 -19.52
C ARG A 337 -8.41 -0.88 -20.79
N GLU A 338 -9.57 -1.51 -20.63
CA GLU A 338 -10.57 -1.69 -21.69
C GLU A 338 -11.55 -0.51 -21.78
N GLU A 339 -12.00 0.00 -20.62
CA GLU A 339 -12.98 1.08 -20.56
C GLU A 339 -12.30 2.46 -20.61
N ASN A 340 -12.73 3.29 -21.57
CA ASN A 340 -12.24 4.67 -21.76
C ASN A 340 -10.71 4.82 -21.69
N PRO A 341 -9.93 4.04 -22.47
CA PRO A 341 -8.48 4.14 -22.45
C PRO A 341 -7.99 5.48 -22.99
N LEU A 342 -6.96 6.03 -22.37
CA LEU A 342 -6.20 7.18 -22.84
C LEU A 342 -5.29 6.83 -24.03
N LEU A 343 -4.82 5.58 -24.10
CA LEU A 343 -3.90 5.11 -25.13
C LEU A 343 -4.63 4.35 -26.24
N GLU A 344 -4.28 4.66 -27.48
CA GLU A 344 -4.69 3.88 -28.65
C GLU A 344 -3.91 2.56 -28.73
N ASN A 345 -4.47 1.53 -29.36
CA ASN A 345 -3.87 0.19 -29.44
C ASN A 345 -2.44 0.20 -30.02
N VAL A 346 -2.14 1.08 -30.99
CA VAL A 346 -0.78 1.21 -31.54
C VAL A 346 0.19 1.75 -30.49
N GLN A 347 -0.24 2.71 -29.68
CA GLN A 347 0.58 3.25 -28.59
C GLN A 347 0.77 2.23 -27.48
N LYS A 348 -0.28 1.47 -27.13
CA LYS A 348 -0.20 0.36 -26.16
C LYS A 348 0.86 -0.66 -26.58
N MET A 349 0.82 -1.14 -27.82
CA MET A 349 1.81 -2.08 -28.35
C MET A 349 3.24 -1.52 -28.32
N GLN A 350 3.42 -0.24 -28.66
CA GLN A 350 4.73 0.41 -28.63
C GLN A 350 5.26 0.55 -27.20
N LEU A 351 4.41 0.92 -26.25
CA LEU A 351 4.79 1.06 -24.84
C LEU A 351 5.12 -0.29 -24.21
N MET A 352 4.38 -1.35 -24.52
CA MET A 352 4.71 -2.70 -24.04
C MET A 352 6.12 -3.12 -24.43
N ARG A 353 6.56 -2.84 -25.68
CA ARG A 353 7.93 -3.12 -26.12
C ARG A 353 8.99 -2.31 -25.36
N ILE A 354 8.72 -1.03 -25.11
CA ILE A 354 9.65 -0.17 -24.38
C ILE A 354 9.74 -0.60 -22.90
N MET A 355 8.61 -0.98 -22.29
CA MET A 355 8.56 -1.50 -20.94
C MET A 355 9.28 -2.85 -20.84
N GLU A 356 9.15 -3.72 -21.83
CA GLU A 356 9.91 -4.98 -21.90
C GLU A 356 11.42 -4.74 -21.80
N GLU A 357 11.96 -3.78 -22.56
CA GLU A 357 13.38 -3.41 -22.48
C GLU A 357 13.76 -2.89 -21.08
N ALA A 358 12.89 -2.09 -20.45
CA ALA A 358 13.12 -1.60 -19.10
C ALA A 358 13.06 -2.69 -18.02
N PHE A 359 12.13 -3.65 -18.13
CA PHE A 359 12.08 -4.80 -17.24
C PHE A 359 13.27 -5.74 -17.44
N GLY A 360 13.83 -5.82 -18.65
CA GLY A 360 15.12 -6.47 -18.89
C GLY A 360 16.23 -5.88 -18.01
N ALA A 361 16.30 -4.55 -17.91
CA ALA A 361 17.25 -3.86 -17.03
C ALA A 361 16.99 -4.11 -15.54
N VAL A 362 15.72 -4.12 -15.11
CA VAL A 362 15.34 -4.47 -13.73
C VAL A 362 15.77 -5.89 -13.38
N ILE A 363 15.54 -6.86 -14.28
CA ILE A 363 15.98 -8.25 -14.09
C ILE A 363 17.50 -8.33 -14.02
N PHE A 364 18.22 -7.61 -14.90
CA PHE A 364 19.68 -7.56 -14.89
C PHE A 364 20.23 -7.02 -13.56
N TYR A 365 19.63 -5.96 -13.02
CA TYR A 365 19.98 -5.45 -11.68
C TYR A 365 19.72 -6.50 -10.59
N LEU A 366 18.52 -7.08 -10.54
CA LEU A 366 18.14 -8.04 -9.49
C LEU A 366 19.04 -9.29 -9.46
N ARG A 367 19.57 -9.73 -10.61
CA ARG A 367 20.54 -10.84 -10.69
C ARG A 367 21.87 -10.55 -10.00
N GLN A 368 22.21 -9.28 -9.80
CA GLN A 368 23.48 -8.84 -9.22
C GLN A 368 23.38 -8.53 -7.73
N VAL A 369 22.16 -8.50 -7.17
CA VAL A 369 21.91 -8.19 -5.77
C VAL A 369 22.57 -9.24 -4.87
N LYS A 370 23.39 -8.77 -3.94
CA LYS A 370 24.10 -9.61 -2.97
C LYS A 370 23.25 -9.83 -1.72
N GLN A 371 23.60 -10.83 -0.93
CA GLN A 371 22.89 -11.14 0.32
C GLN A 371 22.87 -9.98 1.33
N GLU A 372 23.92 -9.15 1.33
CA GLU A 372 24.05 -7.99 2.22
C GLU A 372 23.07 -6.85 1.85
N GLU A 373 22.59 -6.83 0.61
CA GLU A 373 21.76 -5.77 0.03
C GLU A 373 20.27 -6.10 0.09
N LEU A 374 19.87 -7.29 0.54
CA LEU A 374 18.47 -7.74 0.51
C LEU A 374 17.54 -6.87 1.38
N GLN A 375 18.09 -6.17 2.37
CA GLN A 375 17.33 -5.25 3.22
C GLN A 375 17.17 -3.85 2.61
N ASP A 376 17.76 -3.59 1.45
CA ASP A 376 17.63 -2.32 0.76
C ASP A 376 16.18 -2.14 0.24
N PRO A 377 15.48 -1.05 0.63
CA PRO A 377 14.14 -0.74 0.10
C PRO A 377 14.07 -0.70 -1.42
N PHE A 378 15.18 -0.37 -2.08
CA PHE A 378 15.25 -0.33 -3.54
C PHE A 378 15.16 -1.72 -4.19
N VAL A 379 15.69 -2.76 -3.53
CA VAL A 379 15.52 -4.15 -3.99
C VAL A 379 14.06 -4.54 -3.89
N PHE A 380 13.40 -4.19 -2.78
CA PHE A 380 11.97 -4.45 -2.61
C PHE A 380 11.13 -3.75 -3.69
N ALA A 381 11.41 -2.47 -3.96
CA ALA A 381 10.72 -1.71 -5.00
C ALA A 381 10.91 -2.33 -6.39
N SER A 382 12.13 -2.81 -6.69
CA SER A 382 12.46 -3.51 -7.94
C SER A 382 11.75 -4.86 -8.08
N VAL A 383 11.65 -5.63 -6.98
CA VAL A 383 10.86 -6.88 -6.96
C VAL A 383 9.36 -6.60 -7.10
N ARG A 384 8.85 -5.54 -6.46
CA ARG A 384 7.44 -5.14 -6.53
C ARG A 384 7.01 -4.81 -7.96
N VAL A 385 7.77 -3.94 -8.64
CA VAL A 385 7.44 -3.53 -10.01
C VAL A 385 7.56 -4.72 -10.98
N LEU A 386 8.54 -5.61 -10.77
CA LEU A 386 8.65 -6.84 -11.57
C LEU A 386 7.47 -7.78 -11.32
N GLY A 387 6.99 -7.88 -10.08
CA GLY A 387 5.77 -8.61 -9.75
C GLY A 387 4.55 -8.08 -10.51
N ALA A 388 4.40 -6.76 -10.62
CA ALA A 388 3.35 -6.13 -11.43
C ALA A 388 3.48 -6.46 -12.93
N TRP A 389 4.69 -6.53 -13.47
CA TRP A 389 4.90 -6.99 -14.86
C TRP A 389 4.53 -8.47 -15.04
N MET A 390 5.03 -9.35 -14.17
CA MET A 390 4.77 -10.79 -14.24
C MET A 390 3.30 -11.15 -14.05
N ALA A 391 2.53 -10.29 -13.38
CA ALA A 391 1.09 -10.44 -13.23
C ALA A 391 0.33 -10.28 -14.55
N GLU A 392 0.85 -9.47 -15.48
CA GLU A 392 0.08 -9.00 -16.64
C GLU A 392 0.70 -9.41 -17.98
N GLU A 393 2.03 -9.51 -18.06
CA GLU A 393 2.77 -9.91 -19.25
C GLU A 393 3.51 -11.23 -18.99
N THR A 394 2.99 -12.30 -19.60
CA THR A 394 3.50 -13.66 -19.40
C THR A 394 4.31 -14.16 -20.60
N SER A 395 4.34 -13.44 -21.73
CA SER A 395 4.96 -13.91 -22.98
C SER A 395 6.39 -13.41 -23.17
N SER A 396 6.70 -12.19 -22.72
CA SER A 396 8.03 -11.57 -22.83
C SER A 396 8.98 -11.97 -21.70
N LEU A 397 10.30 -11.91 -21.95
CA LEU A 397 11.37 -12.14 -20.96
C LEU A 397 11.30 -13.50 -20.22
N LYS A 398 10.65 -14.51 -20.80
CA LYS A 398 10.41 -15.81 -20.15
C LYS A 398 11.69 -16.47 -19.65
N GLN A 399 12.72 -16.48 -20.49
CA GLN A 399 14.00 -17.10 -20.13
C GLN A 399 14.64 -16.34 -18.97
N GLU A 400 14.59 -15.03 -19.03
CA GLU A 400 15.21 -14.14 -18.08
C GLU A 400 14.55 -14.24 -16.70
N ILE A 401 13.21 -14.31 -16.69
CA ILE A 401 12.39 -14.56 -15.51
C ILE A 401 12.70 -15.94 -14.93
N CYS A 402 12.75 -17.00 -15.75
CA CYS A 402 13.08 -18.35 -15.29
C CYS A 402 14.43 -18.41 -14.57
N GLU A 403 15.44 -17.74 -15.12
CA GLU A 403 16.78 -17.64 -14.52
C GLU A 403 16.80 -16.81 -13.22
N LEU A 404 15.85 -15.87 -13.03
CA LEU A 404 15.73 -15.04 -11.84
C LEU A 404 14.86 -15.70 -10.73
N LEU A 405 14.01 -16.67 -11.07
CA LEU A 405 13.09 -17.31 -10.12
C LEU A 405 13.75 -17.81 -8.82
N PRO A 406 14.92 -18.48 -8.83
CA PRO A 406 15.59 -18.90 -7.59
C PRO A 406 15.86 -17.73 -6.63
N PHE A 407 16.29 -16.59 -7.17
CA PHE A 407 16.50 -15.38 -6.38
C PHE A 407 15.16 -14.85 -5.81
N LEU A 408 14.10 -14.79 -6.62
CA LEU A 408 12.80 -14.28 -6.16
C LEU A 408 12.22 -15.13 -5.03
N VAL A 409 12.32 -16.46 -5.13
CA VAL A 409 11.84 -17.39 -4.09
C VAL A 409 12.69 -17.26 -2.82
N ASP A 410 14.01 -17.20 -2.90
CA ASP A 410 14.89 -17.01 -1.74
C ASP A 410 14.65 -15.65 -1.07
N TYR A 411 14.54 -14.58 -1.86
CA TYR A 411 14.26 -13.23 -1.39
C TYR A 411 12.94 -13.16 -0.62
N ALA A 412 11.87 -13.65 -1.25
CA ALA A 412 10.53 -13.66 -0.64
C ALA A 412 10.51 -14.54 0.62
N ARG A 413 11.21 -15.67 0.63
CA ARG A 413 11.35 -16.54 1.81
C ARG A 413 12.05 -15.85 2.97
N LYS A 414 13.13 -15.11 2.71
CA LYS A 414 13.88 -14.39 3.75
C LYS A 414 13.04 -13.28 4.37
N LEU A 415 12.44 -12.42 3.55
CA LEU A 415 11.56 -11.36 4.04
C LEU A 415 10.36 -11.91 4.80
N PHE A 416 9.76 -13.00 4.32
CA PHE A 416 8.66 -13.68 5.01
C PHE A 416 9.07 -14.21 6.39
N LYS A 417 10.23 -14.89 6.49
CA LYS A 417 10.72 -15.43 7.77
C LYS A 417 11.13 -14.35 8.77
N GLU A 418 11.71 -13.25 8.30
CA GLU A 418 12.07 -12.10 9.13
C GLU A 418 10.86 -11.23 9.50
N GLY A 419 9.82 -11.25 8.68
CA GLY A 419 8.52 -10.61 8.92
C GLY A 419 7.56 -11.45 9.76
N SER A 420 7.74 -12.76 9.84
CA SER A 420 6.93 -13.67 10.65
C SER A 420 7.14 -13.37 12.13
N PRO A 421 6.13 -12.82 12.83
CA PRO A 421 6.30 -12.49 14.21
C PRO A 421 6.15 -13.75 15.04
N ALA A 422 7.18 -14.08 15.83
CA ALA A 422 6.90 -14.58 17.15
C ALA A 422 6.12 -13.47 17.89
N VAL A 423 4.78 -13.49 17.78
CA VAL A 423 3.81 -12.63 18.49
C VAL A 423 3.97 -11.11 18.23
N SER A 424 3.31 -10.60 17.19
CA SER A 424 2.91 -9.18 17.13
C SER A 424 1.80 -8.96 16.09
N LEU A 425 0.85 -8.11 16.49
CA LEU A 425 -0.48 -7.83 15.93
C LEU A 425 -0.50 -7.32 14.46
N PRO A 426 -1.67 -7.33 13.79
CA PRO A 426 -1.81 -6.92 12.40
C PRO A 426 -1.48 -5.43 12.23
N GLN A 427 -0.50 -5.12 11.39
CA GLN A 427 -0.29 -3.77 10.90
C GLN A 427 -1.22 -3.54 9.71
N ALA A 428 -2.13 -2.58 9.87
CA ALA A 428 -2.97 -2.08 8.80
C ALA A 428 -2.08 -1.55 7.67
N GLU A 429 -2.39 -1.99 6.45
CA GLU A 429 -1.77 -1.47 5.25
C GLU A 429 -2.17 -0.02 5.02
N LEU A 430 -1.17 0.75 4.60
CA LEU A 430 -1.22 2.11 4.10
C LEU A 430 -1.48 3.19 5.17
N VAL A 431 -0.46 4.04 5.30
CA VAL A 431 -0.41 5.29 6.07
C VAL A 431 -0.28 5.10 7.59
N SER A 432 0.92 4.73 8.05
CA SER A 432 1.37 5.20 9.36
C SER A 432 2.87 5.50 9.41
N THR A 433 3.11 6.79 9.60
CA THR A 433 4.35 7.43 9.99
C THR A 433 4.76 7.00 11.40
N GLU A 434 5.46 5.87 11.51
CA GLU A 434 6.43 5.61 12.58
C GLU A 434 7.61 4.81 12.02
N GLY A 435 8.79 5.44 11.93
CA GLY A 435 10.13 4.85 11.78
C GLY A 435 10.28 3.54 10.97
N SER A 436 10.54 3.68 9.67
CA SER A 436 11.38 2.79 8.84
C SER A 436 11.25 1.26 9.00
N ALA A 437 10.04 0.71 9.04
CA ALA A 437 9.87 -0.72 8.75
C ALA A 437 9.69 -0.89 7.23
N LEU A 438 10.64 -1.55 6.56
CA LEU A 438 10.50 -1.98 5.17
C LEU A 438 9.16 -2.72 4.99
N PRO A 439 8.40 -2.53 3.91
CA PRO A 439 7.35 -3.47 3.55
C PRO A 439 7.99 -4.86 3.41
N ARG A 440 7.56 -5.83 4.22
CA ARG A 440 8.20 -7.16 4.30
C ARG A 440 7.50 -8.24 3.48
N ASP A 441 6.37 -7.91 2.88
CA ASP A 441 5.54 -8.89 2.16
C ASP A 441 5.78 -8.81 0.65
N ALA A 442 6.93 -9.34 0.22
CA ALA A 442 7.24 -9.48 -1.20
C ALA A 442 6.39 -10.57 -1.88
N LEU A 443 5.93 -11.58 -1.12
CA LEU A 443 5.13 -12.69 -1.64
C LEU A 443 3.84 -12.18 -2.26
N ARG A 444 3.13 -11.27 -1.59
CA ARG A 444 1.89 -10.69 -2.14
C ARG A 444 2.04 -10.13 -3.55
N PHE A 445 3.16 -9.48 -3.85
CA PHE A 445 3.39 -8.87 -5.16
C PHE A 445 3.84 -9.89 -6.22
N LEU A 446 4.45 -11.00 -5.80
CA LEU A 446 4.88 -12.08 -6.70
C LEU A 446 3.78 -13.12 -6.98
N LEU A 447 2.77 -13.21 -6.11
CA LEU A 447 1.71 -14.22 -6.19
C LEU A 447 0.99 -14.29 -7.55
N PRO A 448 0.54 -13.17 -8.16
CA PRO A 448 -0.12 -13.24 -9.46
C PRO A 448 0.80 -13.82 -10.55
N GLY A 449 2.06 -13.37 -10.59
CA GLY A 449 3.07 -13.91 -11.49
C GLY A 449 3.33 -15.40 -11.26
N PHE A 450 3.44 -15.85 -10.00
CA PHE A 450 3.59 -17.27 -9.68
C PHE A 450 2.36 -18.09 -10.09
N CYS A 451 1.15 -17.52 -10.02
CA CYS A 451 -0.06 -18.17 -10.50
C CYS A 451 0.06 -18.49 -12.00
N HIS A 452 0.44 -17.51 -12.83
CA HIS A 452 0.64 -17.75 -14.27
C HIS A 452 1.78 -18.73 -14.55
N LEU A 453 2.92 -18.55 -13.88
CA LEU A 453 4.11 -19.36 -14.10
C LEU A 453 3.93 -20.83 -13.68
N THR A 454 3.10 -21.13 -12.69
CA THR A 454 2.81 -22.53 -12.32
C THR A 454 1.98 -23.28 -13.36
N ALA A 455 1.30 -22.59 -14.28
CA ALA A 455 0.61 -23.25 -15.39
C ALA A 455 1.59 -23.74 -16.49
N GLU A 456 2.80 -23.16 -16.57
CA GLU A 456 3.79 -23.47 -17.61
C GLU A 456 4.86 -24.46 -17.12
N ASP A 457 5.30 -25.38 -17.99
CA ASP A 457 6.17 -26.51 -17.61
C ASP A 457 7.51 -26.08 -16.98
N ARG A 458 8.34 -25.32 -17.71
CA ARG A 458 9.68 -24.93 -17.26
C ARG A 458 9.67 -24.08 -15.96
N PRO A 459 8.94 -22.96 -15.88
CA PRO A 459 8.96 -22.16 -14.66
C PRO A 459 8.30 -22.87 -13.46
N ARG A 460 7.28 -23.72 -13.68
CA ARG A 460 6.73 -24.58 -12.62
C ARG A 460 7.81 -25.49 -12.03
N ASP A 461 8.58 -26.18 -12.85
CA ASP A 461 9.64 -27.08 -12.38
C ASP A 461 10.67 -26.33 -11.52
N ILE A 462 11.04 -25.10 -11.93
CA ILE A 462 11.94 -24.23 -11.16
C ILE A 462 11.30 -23.88 -9.81
N LEU A 463 10.06 -23.37 -9.80
CA LEU A 463 9.34 -23.01 -8.57
C LEU A 463 9.24 -24.20 -7.60
N ILE A 464 8.95 -25.40 -8.10
CA ILE A 464 8.92 -26.63 -7.29
C ILE A 464 10.31 -26.91 -6.71
N SER A 465 11.35 -26.88 -7.54
CA SER A 465 12.73 -27.17 -7.11
C SER A 465 13.27 -26.19 -6.07
N GLU A 466 12.86 -24.93 -6.12
CA GLU A 466 13.22 -23.85 -5.17
C GLU A 466 12.35 -23.88 -3.90
N GLY A 467 11.42 -24.84 -3.80
CA GLY A 467 10.57 -25.04 -2.63
C GLY A 467 9.48 -23.97 -2.47
N ALA A 468 9.01 -23.36 -3.56
CA ALA A 468 7.90 -22.42 -3.54
C ALA A 468 6.60 -23.03 -2.98
N PRO A 469 6.21 -24.30 -3.27
CA PRO A 469 4.99 -24.88 -2.70
C PRO A 469 4.95 -24.88 -1.17
N ALA A 470 6.07 -25.23 -0.52
CA ALA A 470 6.19 -25.21 0.94
C ALA A 470 6.10 -23.77 1.50
N LEU A 471 6.80 -22.82 0.86
CA LEU A 471 6.75 -21.40 1.24
C LEU A 471 5.33 -20.82 1.13
N LEU A 472 4.66 -21.09 0.02
CA LEU A 472 3.29 -20.60 -0.21
C LEU A 472 2.29 -21.26 0.72
N CYS A 473 2.50 -22.50 1.15
CA CYS A 473 1.65 -23.13 2.14
C CYS A 473 1.81 -22.47 3.51
N GLU A 474 3.04 -22.20 3.95
CA GLU A 474 3.29 -21.45 5.20
C GLU A 474 2.64 -20.06 5.14
N TYR A 475 2.77 -19.37 4.00
CA TYR A 475 2.14 -18.08 3.77
C TYR A 475 0.60 -18.17 3.78
N PHE A 476 0.01 -19.17 3.13
CA PHE A 476 -1.43 -19.43 3.15
C PHE A 476 -1.97 -19.60 4.57
N LEU A 477 -1.27 -20.37 5.41
CA LEU A 477 -1.65 -20.59 6.80
C LEU A 477 -1.64 -19.27 7.60
N GLN A 478 -0.60 -18.45 7.44
CA GLN A 478 -0.52 -17.15 8.12
C GLN A 478 -1.62 -16.20 7.66
N GLN A 479 -1.85 -16.09 6.34
CA GLN A 479 -2.91 -15.23 5.81
C GLN A 479 -4.31 -15.71 6.24
N TRP A 480 -4.50 -17.03 6.36
CA TRP A 480 -5.73 -17.60 6.89
C TRP A 480 -5.95 -17.24 8.38
N GLU A 481 -4.90 -17.26 9.20
CA GLU A 481 -4.97 -16.80 10.59
C GLU A 481 -5.31 -15.31 10.69
N VAL A 482 -4.68 -14.47 9.87
CA VAL A 482 -5.01 -13.03 9.79
C VAL A 482 -6.48 -12.85 9.44
N LEU A 483 -6.94 -13.49 8.37
CA LEU A 483 -8.31 -13.40 7.87
C LEU A 483 -9.37 -13.84 8.91
N THR A 484 -9.04 -14.83 9.75
CA THR A 484 -9.95 -15.34 10.80
C THR A 484 -9.86 -14.57 12.10
N SER A 485 -8.79 -13.79 12.32
CA SER A 485 -8.61 -12.91 13.47
C SER A 485 -9.28 -11.54 13.29
N GLU A 486 -9.49 -11.09 12.06
CA GLU A 486 -10.16 -9.83 11.74
C GLU A 486 -11.67 -9.89 12.05
N SER A 487 -12.20 -8.82 12.66
CA SER A 487 -13.63 -8.70 12.97
C SER A 487 -14.46 -8.75 11.68
N SER A 488 -15.58 -9.49 11.71
CA SER A 488 -16.45 -9.85 10.57
C SER A 488 -17.20 -8.69 9.89
N ASP A 489 -16.73 -7.45 10.02
CA ASP A 489 -17.35 -6.31 9.36
C ASP A 489 -17.11 -6.37 7.84
N PRO A 490 -18.13 -6.04 7.02
CA PRO A 490 -18.02 -6.03 5.57
C PRO A 490 -17.16 -4.83 5.11
N ALA A 491 -15.85 -5.00 5.13
CA ALA A 491 -14.89 -4.13 4.48
C ALA A 491 -14.75 -4.51 2.99
N PRO A 492 -14.23 -3.62 2.11
CA PRO A 492 -13.79 -4.01 0.76
C PRO A 492 -12.81 -5.18 0.82
N LEU A 493 -12.70 -5.94 -0.29
CA LEU A 493 -11.78 -7.08 -0.43
C LEU A 493 -10.42 -6.75 0.20
N THR A 494 -10.06 -7.47 1.26
CA THR A 494 -8.78 -7.24 1.92
C THR A 494 -7.66 -7.82 1.05
N SER A 495 -6.48 -7.22 1.11
CA SER A 495 -5.28 -7.75 0.43
C SER A 495 -4.97 -9.20 0.84
N THR A 496 -5.33 -9.57 2.08
CA THR A 496 -5.32 -10.93 2.62
C THR A 496 -6.23 -11.87 1.83
N GLU A 497 -7.50 -11.50 1.60
CA GLU A 497 -8.44 -12.33 0.86
C GLU A 497 -7.99 -12.54 -0.60
N MET A 498 -7.52 -11.48 -1.27
CA MET A 498 -6.97 -11.57 -2.62
C MET A 498 -5.76 -12.52 -2.68
N SER A 499 -4.85 -12.42 -1.71
CA SER A 499 -3.68 -13.31 -1.63
C SER A 499 -4.08 -14.78 -1.48
N LEU A 500 -5.09 -15.07 -0.65
CA LEU A 500 -5.61 -16.43 -0.46
C LEU A 500 -6.27 -16.97 -1.74
N GLN A 501 -7.03 -16.14 -2.45
CA GLN A 501 -7.64 -16.52 -3.73
C GLN A 501 -6.55 -16.84 -4.77
N THR A 502 -5.55 -15.96 -4.95
CA THR A 502 -4.45 -16.21 -5.91
C THR A 502 -3.64 -17.45 -5.55
N MET A 503 -3.35 -17.69 -4.27
CA MET A 503 -2.68 -18.92 -3.83
C MET A 503 -3.51 -20.17 -4.13
N CYS A 504 -4.84 -20.11 -4.01
CA CYS A 504 -5.69 -21.23 -4.43
C CYS A 504 -5.49 -21.55 -5.91
N GLY A 505 -5.38 -20.52 -6.76
CA GLY A 505 -5.03 -20.67 -8.18
C GLY A 505 -3.67 -21.34 -8.39
N VAL A 506 -2.63 -20.89 -7.69
CA VAL A 506 -1.28 -21.50 -7.73
C VAL A 506 -1.34 -23.00 -7.37
N PHE A 507 -2.01 -23.34 -6.26
CA PHE A 507 -2.13 -24.73 -5.84
C PHE A 507 -2.99 -25.56 -6.80
N LEU A 508 -4.04 -24.97 -7.39
CA LEU A 508 -4.88 -25.64 -8.37
C LEU A 508 -4.08 -26.01 -9.62
N ASN A 509 -3.20 -25.11 -10.10
CA ASN A 509 -2.28 -25.41 -11.19
C ASN A 509 -1.39 -26.61 -10.85
N LEU A 510 -0.80 -26.64 -9.65
CA LEU A 510 0.04 -27.76 -9.19
C LEU A 510 -0.75 -29.07 -9.06
N VAL A 511 -2.01 -29.01 -8.62
CA VAL A 511 -2.90 -30.17 -8.53
C VAL A 511 -3.18 -30.79 -9.90
N VAL A 512 -3.36 -29.95 -10.91
CA VAL A 512 -3.61 -30.40 -12.28
C VAL A 512 -2.32 -30.88 -12.96
N THR A 513 -1.23 -30.14 -12.80
CA THR A 513 0.00 -30.33 -13.60
C THR A 513 1.08 -31.19 -12.93
N ALA A 514 1.07 -31.30 -11.61
CA ALA A 514 2.07 -32.04 -10.82
C ALA A 514 1.42 -32.93 -9.73
N PRO A 515 0.52 -33.87 -10.09
CA PRO A 515 -0.23 -34.68 -9.13
C PRO A 515 0.65 -35.60 -8.26
N ASP A 516 1.82 -36.00 -8.76
CA ASP A 516 2.77 -36.83 -7.99
C ASP A 516 3.43 -36.05 -6.85
N LEU A 517 3.74 -34.77 -7.06
CA LEU A 517 4.20 -33.87 -6.00
C LEU A 517 3.15 -33.77 -4.90
N VAL A 518 1.90 -33.51 -5.28
CA VAL A 518 0.77 -33.37 -4.34
C VAL A 518 0.58 -34.63 -3.50
N ARG A 519 0.79 -35.81 -4.09
CA ARG A 519 0.65 -37.09 -3.39
C ARG A 519 1.77 -37.35 -2.38
N GLN A 520 2.98 -36.88 -2.66
CA GLN A 520 4.19 -37.24 -1.90
C GLN A 520 4.57 -36.18 -0.85
N ASP A 521 4.34 -34.91 -1.14
CA ASP A 521 4.76 -33.80 -0.29
C ASP A 521 3.75 -33.52 0.84
N LYS A 522 4.25 -33.51 2.08
CA LYS A 522 3.46 -33.28 3.30
C LYS A 522 2.83 -31.90 3.37
N THR A 523 3.37 -30.94 2.62
CA THR A 523 2.83 -29.60 2.46
C THR A 523 1.36 -29.64 2.05
N PHE A 524 1.02 -30.48 1.06
CA PHE A 524 -0.35 -30.59 0.56
C PHE A 524 -1.30 -31.29 1.54
N SER A 525 -0.77 -32.16 2.41
CA SER A 525 -1.57 -32.72 3.52
C SER A 525 -1.90 -31.63 4.55
N SER A 526 -0.94 -30.76 4.87
CA SER A 526 -1.13 -29.63 5.79
C SER A 526 -2.10 -28.59 5.23
N LEU A 527 -1.99 -28.29 3.93
CA LEU A 527 -2.92 -27.43 3.22
C LEU A 527 -4.34 -28.03 3.22
N MET A 528 -4.48 -29.33 2.91
CA MET A 528 -5.77 -30.02 2.95
C MET A 528 -6.43 -29.91 4.34
N ASP A 529 -5.69 -30.12 5.42
CA ASP A 529 -6.22 -30.01 6.79
C ASP A 529 -6.83 -28.64 7.09
N VAL A 530 -6.28 -27.57 6.50
CA VAL A 530 -6.84 -26.22 6.61
C VAL A 530 -8.04 -26.03 5.70
N LEU A 531 -7.95 -26.41 4.42
CA LEU A 531 -9.09 -26.32 3.48
C LEU A 531 -10.35 -27.02 4.01
N LEU A 532 -10.19 -28.20 4.64
CA LEU A 532 -11.27 -28.94 5.27
C LEU A 532 -12.01 -28.15 6.35
N LYS A 533 -11.30 -27.28 7.08
CA LYS A 533 -11.87 -26.42 8.14
C LYS A 533 -12.33 -25.07 7.61
N SER A 534 -11.72 -24.58 6.53
CA SER A 534 -11.98 -23.25 5.97
C SER A 534 -13.34 -23.14 5.31
N LEU A 535 -13.73 -24.08 4.45
CA LEU A 535 -14.97 -23.95 3.67
C LEU A 535 -16.25 -23.86 4.54
N PRO A 536 -16.43 -24.68 5.59
CA PRO A 536 -17.58 -24.54 6.49
C PRO A 536 -17.66 -23.18 7.19
N LEU A 537 -16.53 -22.51 7.42
CA LEU A 537 -16.46 -21.18 8.02
C LEU A 537 -16.73 -20.06 7.02
N LEU A 538 -16.30 -20.23 5.76
CA LEU A 538 -16.46 -19.23 4.69
C LEU A 538 -17.87 -19.20 4.13
N LEU A 539 -18.48 -20.36 3.88
CA LEU A 539 -19.74 -20.44 3.15
C LEU A 539 -20.90 -19.61 3.76
N PRO A 540 -21.05 -19.50 5.09
CA PRO A 540 -22.04 -18.60 5.70
C PRO A 540 -21.79 -17.11 5.43
N GLN A 541 -20.55 -16.72 5.14
CA GLN A 541 -20.12 -15.34 4.90
C GLN A 541 -20.31 -14.98 3.43
N LYS A 542 -21.53 -14.58 3.05
CA LYS A 542 -21.91 -14.32 1.65
C LYS A 542 -21.00 -13.34 0.89
N HIS A 543 -20.34 -12.41 1.59
CA HIS A 543 -19.41 -11.46 0.97
C HIS A 543 -18.08 -12.08 0.54
N ARG A 544 -17.76 -13.32 0.97
CA ARG A 544 -16.52 -14.06 0.65
C ARG A 544 -16.77 -15.26 -0.27
N LEU A 545 -17.81 -15.17 -1.10
CA LEU A 545 -18.23 -16.28 -1.95
C LEU A 545 -17.14 -16.70 -2.95
N VAL A 546 -16.36 -15.74 -3.46
CA VAL A 546 -15.24 -16.00 -4.38
C VAL A 546 -14.14 -16.83 -3.70
N LEU A 547 -13.75 -16.48 -2.47
CA LEU A 547 -12.80 -17.29 -1.71
C LEU A 547 -13.38 -18.67 -1.35
N ALA A 548 -14.67 -18.76 -1.02
CA ALA A 548 -15.34 -20.03 -0.77
C ALA A 548 -15.30 -20.95 -2.01
N ALA A 549 -15.54 -20.40 -3.21
CA ALA A 549 -15.46 -21.12 -4.47
C ALA A 549 -14.04 -21.66 -4.73
N ASN A 550 -13.02 -20.82 -4.51
CA ASN A 550 -11.61 -21.20 -4.63
C ASN A 550 -11.25 -22.36 -3.67
N VAL A 551 -11.58 -22.23 -2.39
CA VAL A 551 -11.31 -23.26 -1.37
C VAL A 551 -12.07 -24.56 -1.65
N ALA A 552 -13.35 -24.47 -2.06
CA ALA A 552 -14.16 -25.65 -2.39
C ALA A 552 -13.57 -26.41 -3.57
N THR A 553 -13.24 -25.70 -4.65
CA THR A 553 -12.71 -26.29 -5.88
C THR A 553 -11.34 -26.92 -5.66
N LEU A 554 -10.42 -26.18 -5.01
CA LEU A 554 -9.10 -26.70 -4.67
C LEU A 554 -9.18 -27.93 -3.76
N GLY A 555 -9.98 -27.86 -2.69
CA GLY A 555 -10.14 -28.97 -1.75
C GLY A 555 -10.73 -30.23 -2.41
N LEU A 556 -11.74 -30.10 -3.27
CA LEU A 556 -12.29 -31.24 -4.03
C LEU A 556 -11.27 -31.82 -5.00
N MET A 557 -10.53 -30.97 -5.72
CA MET A 557 -9.50 -31.41 -6.67
C MET A 557 -8.35 -32.13 -5.96
N MET A 558 -7.87 -31.60 -4.83
CA MET A 558 -6.85 -32.24 -4.00
C MET A 558 -7.35 -33.55 -3.39
N ALA A 559 -8.62 -33.63 -2.98
CA ALA A 559 -9.18 -34.83 -2.35
C ALA A 559 -9.14 -36.05 -3.27
N ARG A 560 -9.23 -35.84 -4.59
CA ARG A 560 -9.07 -36.91 -5.59
C ARG A 560 -7.68 -37.54 -5.57
N ILE A 561 -6.65 -36.73 -5.35
CA ILE A 561 -5.25 -37.18 -5.32
C ILE A 561 -4.91 -37.77 -3.96
N LEU A 562 -5.40 -37.12 -2.89
CA LEU A 562 -5.11 -37.45 -1.50
C LEU A 562 -6.11 -38.44 -0.89
N ALA A 563 -6.91 -39.14 -1.68
CA ALA A 563 -8.00 -39.99 -1.19
C ALA A 563 -7.55 -41.01 -0.12
N GLY A 564 -6.33 -41.53 -0.22
CA GLY A 564 -5.77 -42.46 0.78
C GLY A 564 -5.35 -41.82 2.13
N SER A 565 -5.43 -40.49 2.27
CA SER A 565 -5.04 -39.79 3.50
C SER A 565 -6.05 -39.98 4.62
N ALA A 566 -5.56 -40.15 5.85
CA ALA A 566 -6.42 -40.37 7.02
C ALA A 566 -7.40 -39.22 7.28
N ALA A 567 -7.02 -37.98 6.94
CA ALA A 567 -7.86 -36.79 7.09
C ALA A 567 -9.18 -36.89 6.29
N LEU A 568 -9.17 -37.56 5.14
CA LEU A 568 -10.32 -37.69 4.24
C LEU A 568 -11.16 -38.96 4.45
N GLN A 569 -10.71 -39.88 5.31
CA GLN A 569 -11.37 -41.15 5.58
C GLN A 569 -12.54 -41.00 6.58
N GLY A 570 -13.50 -40.13 6.25
CA GLY A 570 -14.78 -40.01 6.98
C GLY A 570 -14.67 -39.28 8.33
N THR A 571 -13.62 -38.49 8.52
CA THR A 571 -13.47 -37.59 9.68
C THR A 571 -14.60 -36.55 9.73
N GLN A 572 -14.81 -35.94 10.89
CA GLN A 572 -15.83 -34.91 11.05
C GLN A 572 -15.56 -33.71 10.13
N SER A 573 -14.31 -33.24 10.06
CA SER A 573 -13.91 -32.13 9.18
C SER A 573 -14.10 -32.46 7.70
N ALA A 574 -13.81 -33.70 7.28
CA ALA A 574 -14.10 -34.13 5.90
C ALA A 574 -15.60 -34.08 5.60
N LYS A 575 -16.44 -34.62 6.49
CA LYS A 575 -17.91 -34.59 6.31
C LYS A 575 -18.46 -33.17 6.26
N GLU A 576 -17.96 -32.28 7.12
CA GLU A 576 -18.34 -30.87 7.14
C GLU A 576 -17.92 -30.14 5.87
N PHE A 577 -16.67 -30.35 5.41
CA PHE A 577 -16.17 -29.80 4.16
C PHE A 577 -17.00 -30.24 2.95
N PHE A 578 -17.17 -31.55 2.75
CA PHE A 578 -17.93 -32.06 1.60
C PHE A 578 -19.41 -31.66 1.69
N GLY A 579 -19.99 -31.62 2.88
CA GLY A 579 -21.33 -31.09 3.09
C GLY A 579 -21.44 -29.60 2.71
N ALA A 580 -20.44 -28.78 3.05
CA ALA A 580 -20.38 -27.39 2.64
C ALA A 580 -20.15 -27.25 1.13
N ALA A 581 -19.28 -28.05 0.52
CA ALA A 581 -19.04 -28.06 -0.91
C ALA A 581 -20.30 -28.43 -1.71
N ILE A 582 -21.05 -29.46 -1.28
CA ILE A 582 -22.32 -29.84 -1.89
C ILE A 582 -23.34 -28.69 -1.75
N ARG A 583 -23.41 -28.01 -0.60
CA ARG A 583 -24.29 -26.84 -0.43
C ARG A 583 -23.90 -25.68 -1.34
N PHE A 584 -22.61 -25.38 -1.47
CA PHE A 584 -22.10 -24.37 -2.39
C PHE A 584 -22.52 -24.70 -3.84
N LEU A 585 -22.23 -25.92 -4.30
CA LEU A 585 -22.52 -26.33 -5.67
C LEU A 585 -24.03 -26.37 -5.97
N SER A 586 -24.82 -26.90 -5.05
CA SER A 586 -26.28 -27.08 -5.23
C SER A 586 -27.09 -25.79 -5.20
N GLN A 587 -26.59 -24.73 -4.57
CA GLN A 587 -27.33 -23.47 -4.40
C GLN A 587 -27.07 -22.44 -5.51
N ALA A 588 -26.16 -22.71 -6.44
CA ALA A 588 -25.77 -21.74 -7.48
C ALA A 588 -26.88 -21.41 -8.48
N HIS A 589 -27.86 -22.31 -8.69
CA HIS A 589 -28.92 -22.15 -9.68
C HIS A 589 -30.32 -22.27 -9.06
N ALA A 590 -31.26 -21.49 -9.57
CA ALA A 590 -32.66 -21.51 -9.17
C ALA A 590 -33.60 -21.28 -10.37
N ALA A 591 -34.86 -21.70 -10.24
CA ALA A 591 -35.90 -21.42 -11.23
C ALA A 591 -36.37 -19.96 -11.06
N GLN A 592 -36.29 -19.17 -12.14
CA GLN A 592 -36.73 -17.77 -12.17
C GLN A 592 -37.66 -17.53 -13.35
N ALA A 593 -38.49 -16.49 -13.27
CA ALA A 593 -39.38 -16.13 -14.37
C ALA A 593 -38.56 -15.71 -15.60
N ASP A 594 -38.85 -16.32 -16.75
CA ASP A 594 -38.21 -15.99 -18.00
C ASP A 594 -38.81 -14.70 -18.58
N PRO A 595 -38.03 -13.64 -18.86
CA PRO A 595 -38.56 -12.43 -19.48
C PRO A 595 -39.10 -12.66 -20.90
N SER A 596 -38.68 -13.74 -21.55
CA SER A 596 -38.98 -14.06 -22.95
C SER A 596 -40.08 -15.11 -23.15
N SER A 597 -40.57 -15.74 -22.08
CA SER A 597 -41.65 -16.73 -22.13
C SER A 597 -42.54 -16.67 -20.87
N GLU A 598 -43.75 -17.25 -20.91
CA GLU A 598 -44.60 -17.36 -19.71
C GLU A 598 -44.12 -18.45 -18.70
N GLY A 599 -42.94 -19.03 -18.92
CA GLY A 599 -42.38 -20.14 -18.14
C GLY A 599 -41.32 -19.73 -17.11
N LEU A 600 -40.82 -20.73 -16.38
CA LEU A 600 -39.63 -20.60 -15.55
C LEU A 600 -38.40 -21.07 -16.34
N ALA A 601 -37.30 -20.33 -16.20
CA ALA A 601 -35.98 -20.67 -16.73
C ALA A 601 -34.99 -20.94 -15.60
N VAL A 602 -33.94 -21.72 -15.88
CA VAL A 602 -32.79 -21.81 -14.97
C VAL A 602 -32.01 -20.50 -15.04
N ALA A 603 -31.73 -19.94 -13.88
CA ALA A 603 -30.89 -18.76 -13.75
C ALA A 603 -29.98 -18.89 -12.51
N VAL A 604 -28.91 -18.10 -12.50
CA VAL A 604 -28.02 -17.98 -11.34
C VAL A 604 -28.82 -17.47 -10.14
N SER A 605 -28.70 -18.15 -9.01
CA SER A 605 -29.37 -17.79 -7.76
C SER A 605 -29.01 -16.37 -7.32
N PRO A 606 -29.95 -15.59 -6.75
CA PRO A 606 -29.70 -14.19 -6.36
C PRO A 606 -28.49 -13.98 -5.43
N SER A 607 -28.13 -14.98 -4.62
CA SER A 607 -26.96 -14.92 -3.74
C SER A 607 -25.62 -15.15 -4.44
N TYR A 608 -25.63 -15.61 -5.70
CA TYR A 608 -24.46 -15.88 -6.52
C TYR A 608 -24.27 -14.83 -7.62
N VAL A 609 -25.33 -14.14 -8.05
CA VAL A 609 -25.31 -13.21 -9.19
C VAL A 609 -24.16 -12.21 -9.15
N SER A 610 -23.90 -11.58 -8.00
CA SER A 610 -22.86 -10.54 -7.89
C SER A 610 -21.43 -11.05 -8.01
N ALA A 611 -21.20 -12.35 -7.86
CA ALA A 611 -19.88 -12.96 -7.90
C ALA A 611 -19.79 -14.06 -8.98
N TRP A 612 -20.83 -14.23 -9.81
CA TRP A 612 -20.94 -15.37 -10.71
C TRP A 612 -19.85 -15.36 -11.78
N ASP A 613 -19.55 -14.20 -12.34
CA ASP A 613 -18.53 -14.05 -13.38
C ASP A 613 -17.15 -14.50 -12.85
N ASP A 614 -16.85 -14.26 -11.57
CA ASP A 614 -15.60 -14.66 -10.93
C ASP A 614 -15.54 -16.15 -10.54
N ILE A 615 -16.71 -16.81 -10.35
CA ILE A 615 -16.76 -18.18 -9.81
C ILE A 615 -17.29 -19.22 -10.79
N ARG A 616 -17.83 -18.83 -11.95
CA ARG A 616 -18.48 -19.76 -12.91
C ARG A 616 -17.56 -20.92 -13.27
N GLU A 617 -16.33 -20.63 -13.67
CA GLU A 617 -15.35 -21.66 -14.08
C GLU A 617 -14.97 -22.57 -12.91
N LEU A 618 -14.76 -21.98 -11.72
CA LEU A 618 -14.50 -22.74 -10.49
C LEU A 618 -15.68 -23.64 -10.12
N TRP A 619 -16.92 -23.20 -10.32
CA TRP A 619 -18.12 -23.99 -10.06
C TRP A 619 -18.17 -25.23 -10.97
N PHE A 620 -17.92 -25.07 -12.27
CA PHE A 620 -17.88 -26.20 -13.21
C PHE A 620 -16.77 -27.19 -12.87
N LEU A 621 -15.57 -26.70 -12.56
CA LEU A 621 -14.46 -27.54 -12.13
C LEU A 621 -14.77 -28.24 -10.80
N GLY A 622 -15.43 -27.56 -9.87
CA GLY A 622 -15.90 -28.10 -8.60
C GLY A 622 -16.93 -29.21 -8.78
N MET A 623 -17.89 -29.06 -9.69
CA MET A 623 -18.85 -30.12 -10.05
C MET A 623 -18.15 -31.36 -10.59
N GLN A 624 -17.19 -31.18 -11.51
CA GLN A 624 -16.39 -32.28 -12.06
C GLN A 624 -15.55 -32.95 -10.96
N ALA A 625 -14.95 -32.16 -10.08
CA ALA A 625 -14.14 -32.66 -8.98
C ALA A 625 -14.98 -33.46 -7.96
N LEU A 626 -16.19 -32.98 -7.64
CA LEU A 626 -17.14 -33.67 -6.78
C LEU A 626 -17.55 -35.02 -7.38
N ALA A 627 -17.89 -35.06 -8.68
CA ALA A 627 -18.19 -36.31 -9.39
C ALA A 627 -17.04 -37.31 -9.24
N GLY A 628 -15.80 -36.86 -9.44
CA GLY A 628 -14.61 -37.69 -9.27
C GLY A 628 -14.31 -38.12 -7.82
N CYS A 629 -14.86 -37.44 -6.82
CA CYS A 629 -14.70 -37.80 -5.41
C CYS A 629 -15.66 -38.91 -4.96
N ILE A 630 -16.87 -38.96 -5.52
CA ILE A 630 -17.91 -39.93 -5.12
C ILE A 630 -17.42 -41.39 -5.12
N PRO A 631 -16.79 -41.91 -6.19
CA PRO A 631 -16.32 -43.30 -6.18
C PRO A 631 -15.14 -43.54 -5.21
N LEU A 632 -14.45 -42.49 -4.78
CA LEU A 632 -13.29 -42.59 -3.88
C LEU A 632 -13.70 -42.64 -2.40
N PHE A 633 -14.89 -42.13 -2.06
CA PHE A 633 -15.34 -42.00 -0.68
C PHE A 633 -16.71 -42.66 -0.46
N PRO A 634 -16.77 -43.91 0.06
CA PRO A 634 -18.03 -44.64 0.24
C PRO A 634 -19.08 -43.95 1.12
N TRP A 635 -18.65 -43.03 2.00
CA TRP A 635 -19.53 -42.27 2.88
C TRP A 635 -20.11 -41.01 2.22
N LEU A 636 -19.58 -40.57 1.08
CA LEU A 636 -19.96 -39.31 0.42
C LEU A 636 -21.38 -39.32 -0.19
N PRO A 637 -21.87 -40.41 -0.81
CA PRO A 637 -23.27 -40.46 -1.28
C PRO A 637 -24.28 -40.18 -0.16
N GLN A 638 -24.01 -40.66 1.06
CA GLN A 638 -24.86 -40.38 2.22
C GLN A 638 -24.89 -38.89 2.59
N ALA A 639 -23.76 -38.19 2.43
CA ALA A 639 -23.69 -36.75 2.67
C ALA A 639 -24.50 -35.97 1.61
N ALA A 640 -24.50 -36.41 0.36
CA ALA A 640 -25.33 -35.83 -0.70
C ALA A 640 -26.83 -35.97 -0.41
N LEU A 641 -27.27 -37.13 0.12
CA LEU A 641 -28.64 -37.34 0.60
C LEU A 641 -28.99 -36.41 1.76
N GLN A 642 -28.09 -36.27 2.75
CA GLN A 642 -28.31 -35.38 3.90
C GLN A 642 -28.41 -33.91 3.49
N ALA A 643 -27.70 -33.50 2.43
CA ALA A 643 -27.76 -32.15 1.88
C ALA A 643 -29.05 -31.87 1.08
N ARG A 644 -29.90 -32.88 0.84
CA ARG A 644 -31.14 -32.78 0.04
C ARG A 644 -30.94 -32.23 -1.36
N TRP A 645 -29.76 -32.48 -1.94
CA TRP A 645 -29.43 -31.93 -3.25
C TRP A 645 -30.22 -32.61 -4.37
N LEU A 646 -30.42 -33.93 -4.30
CA LEU A 646 -31.18 -34.69 -5.30
C LEU A 646 -32.63 -34.18 -5.40
N GLU A 647 -33.28 -33.96 -4.26
CA GLU A 647 -34.63 -33.42 -4.20
C GLU A 647 -34.70 -31.98 -4.71
N GLY A 648 -33.72 -31.14 -4.36
CA GLY A 648 -33.63 -29.77 -4.85
C GLY A 648 -33.42 -29.69 -6.37
N LEU A 649 -32.54 -30.53 -6.92
CA LEU A 649 -32.26 -30.60 -8.35
C LEU A 649 -33.46 -31.15 -9.12
N SER A 650 -34.14 -32.19 -8.60
CA SER A 650 -35.41 -32.66 -9.17
C SER A 650 -36.46 -31.55 -9.20
N GLN A 651 -36.62 -30.79 -8.11
CA GLN A 651 -37.56 -29.67 -8.07
C GLN A 651 -37.19 -28.58 -9.09
N LEU A 652 -35.91 -28.29 -9.28
CA LEU A 652 -35.44 -27.35 -10.29
C LEU A 652 -35.79 -27.83 -11.70
N LEU A 653 -35.36 -29.04 -12.07
CA LEU A 653 -35.56 -29.63 -13.40
C LEU A 653 -37.04 -29.89 -13.72
N SER A 654 -37.90 -30.12 -12.72
CA SER A 654 -39.34 -30.31 -12.93
C SER A 654 -40.09 -29.00 -13.24
N ARG A 655 -39.52 -27.84 -12.92
CA ARG A 655 -40.19 -26.53 -13.01
C ARG A 655 -39.79 -25.73 -14.24
N VAL A 656 -38.61 -25.98 -14.78
CA VAL A 656 -38.00 -25.17 -15.85
C VAL A 656 -38.16 -25.82 -17.21
N ALA A 657 -38.16 -25.02 -18.27
CA ALA A 657 -38.20 -25.54 -19.63
C ALA A 657 -36.84 -26.14 -20.04
N PRO A 658 -36.78 -27.28 -20.77
CA PRO A 658 -35.51 -27.87 -21.21
C PRO A 658 -34.64 -26.93 -22.03
N ALA A 659 -35.26 -26.08 -22.86
CA ALA A 659 -34.55 -25.07 -23.67
C ALA A 659 -33.85 -23.98 -22.84
N SER A 660 -34.20 -23.85 -21.55
CA SER A 660 -33.60 -22.87 -20.64
C SER A 660 -32.35 -23.37 -19.92
N VAL A 661 -31.99 -24.65 -20.08
CA VAL A 661 -30.83 -25.25 -19.42
C VAL A 661 -29.75 -25.47 -20.46
N ASP A 662 -28.62 -24.80 -20.29
CA ASP A 662 -27.51 -24.96 -21.23
C ASP A 662 -26.86 -26.36 -21.12
N PHE A 663 -26.13 -26.72 -22.17
CA PHE A 663 -25.50 -28.03 -22.30
C PHE A 663 -24.38 -28.26 -21.27
N GLU A 664 -23.66 -27.21 -20.89
CA GLU A 664 -22.57 -27.28 -19.90
C GLU A 664 -23.13 -27.68 -18.53
N LEU A 665 -24.25 -27.07 -18.13
CA LEU A 665 -24.94 -27.32 -16.88
C LEU A 665 -25.56 -28.72 -16.83
N ILE A 666 -26.17 -29.17 -17.94
CA ILE A 666 -26.66 -30.55 -18.08
C ILE A 666 -25.51 -31.55 -17.89
N THR A 667 -24.37 -31.30 -18.53
CA THR A 667 -23.19 -32.17 -18.43
C THR A 667 -22.66 -32.22 -17.01
N ALA A 668 -22.58 -31.08 -16.33
CA ALA A 668 -22.14 -30.99 -14.94
C ALA A 668 -23.06 -31.76 -13.99
N PHE A 669 -24.39 -31.58 -14.10
CA PHE A 669 -25.35 -32.32 -13.29
C PHE A 669 -25.31 -33.82 -13.56
N GLN A 670 -25.29 -34.22 -14.84
CA GLN A 670 -25.23 -35.62 -15.23
C GLN A 670 -24.00 -36.32 -14.62
N ALA A 671 -22.82 -35.70 -14.70
CA ALA A 671 -21.59 -36.31 -14.20
C ALA A 671 -21.69 -36.71 -12.71
N VAL A 672 -22.30 -35.87 -11.89
CA VAL A 672 -22.45 -36.15 -10.46
C VAL A 672 -23.58 -37.16 -10.20
N LEU A 673 -24.71 -37.03 -10.90
CA LEU A 673 -25.86 -37.92 -10.74
C LEU A 673 -25.55 -39.37 -11.09
N VAL A 674 -24.77 -39.59 -12.15
CA VAL A 674 -24.32 -40.92 -12.57
C VAL A 674 -23.49 -41.57 -11.46
N GLU A 675 -22.52 -40.86 -10.91
CA GLU A 675 -21.66 -41.40 -9.85
C GLU A 675 -22.42 -41.62 -8.54
N LEU A 676 -23.39 -40.76 -8.20
CA LEU A 676 -24.28 -40.98 -7.06
C LEU A 676 -25.16 -42.22 -7.24
N ALA A 677 -25.74 -42.41 -8.43
CA ALA A 677 -26.59 -43.57 -8.73
C ALA A 677 -25.80 -44.88 -8.71
N ARG A 678 -24.56 -44.90 -9.21
CA ARG A 678 -23.66 -46.06 -9.14
C ARG A 678 -23.16 -46.34 -7.74
N GLY A 679 -22.82 -45.29 -6.99
CA GLY A 679 -22.17 -45.40 -5.68
C GLY A 679 -23.13 -45.69 -4.52
N SER A 680 -24.45 -45.54 -4.71
CA SER A 680 -25.44 -45.76 -3.63
C SER A 680 -26.83 -46.12 -4.17
N GLU A 681 -27.31 -47.30 -3.79
CA GLU A 681 -28.70 -47.74 -4.02
C GLU A 681 -29.74 -46.78 -3.47
N GLN A 682 -29.44 -46.13 -2.34
CA GLN A 682 -30.34 -45.12 -1.76
C GLN A 682 -30.42 -43.87 -2.65
N CYS A 683 -29.29 -43.39 -3.16
CA CYS A 683 -29.27 -42.28 -4.11
C CYS A 683 -30.02 -42.64 -5.39
N ARG A 684 -29.77 -43.85 -5.93
CA ARG A 684 -30.48 -44.37 -7.10
C ARG A 684 -31.99 -44.42 -6.88
N SER A 685 -32.43 -44.94 -5.74
CA SER A 685 -33.85 -45.00 -5.36
C SER A 685 -34.47 -43.61 -5.26
N VAL A 686 -33.76 -42.62 -4.69
CA VAL A 686 -34.24 -41.23 -4.61
C VAL A 686 -34.38 -40.64 -6.02
N ILE A 687 -33.38 -40.78 -6.87
CA ILE A 687 -33.42 -40.34 -8.27
C ILE A 687 -34.64 -40.93 -8.99
N LEU A 688 -34.86 -42.25 -8.89
CA LEU A 688 -36.00 -42.93 -9.51
C LEU A 688 -37.35 -42.46 -8.95
N SER A 689 -37.46 -42.30 -7.63
CA SER A 689 -38.70 -41.82 -6.98
C SER A 689 -39.10 -40.40 -7.39
N HIS A 690 -38.15 -39.64 -7.92
CA HIS A 690 -38.29 -38.27 -8.39
C HIS A 690 -38.30 -38.17 -9.93
N HIS A 691 -38.81 -39.21 -10.60
CA HIS A 691 -38.93 -39.29 -12.06
C HIS A 691 -37.59 -39.21 -12.82
N GLY A 692 -36.52 -39.74 -12.20
CA GLY A 692 -35.14 -39.83 -12.69
C GLY A 692 -34.98 -40.02 -14.19
N THR A 693 -35.57 -41.10 -14.68
CA THR A 693 -35.48 -41.54 -16.08
C THR A 693 -36.16 -40.56 -17.04
N GLU A 694 -37.27 -39.94 -16.62
CA GLU A 694 -38.05 -39.03 -17.46
C GLU A 694 -37.29 -37.73 -17.71
N TRP A 695 -36.73 -37.11 -16.67
CA TRP A 695 -35.94 -35.91 -16.86
C TRP A 695 -34.56 -36.22 -17.45
N ALA A 696 -33.96 -37.39 -17.18
CA ALA A 696 -32.73 -37.78 -17.86
C ALA A 696 -32.94 -37.82 -19.39
N ASN A 697 -34.05 -38.39 -19.86
CA ASN A 697 -34.41 -38.38 -21.28
C ASN A 697 -34.72 -36.96 -21.79
N LEU A 698 -35.55 -36.20 -21.07
CA LEU A 698 -36.01 -34.87 -21.45
C LEU A 698 -34.86 -33.85 -21.62
N TYR A 699 -33.85 -33.92 -20.75
CA TYR A 699 -32.68 -33.04 -20.76
C TYR A 699 -31.49 -33.64 -21.54
N GLY A 700 -31.64 -34.80 -22.18
CA GLY A 700 -30.58 -35.42 -22.97
C GLY A 700 -29.41 -35.99 -22.15
N MET A 701 -29.65 -36.38 -20.90
CA MET A 701 -28.68 -37.02 -20.02
C MET A 701 -28.55 -38.54 -20.28
N ALA A 702 -28.03 -38.89 -21.47
CA ALA A 702 -27.94 -40.27 -21.93
C ALA A 702 -27.16 -41.21 -20.98
N ALA A 703 -26.08 -40.73 -20.35
CA ALA A 703 -25.28 -41.57 -19.44
C ALA A 703 -26.03 -41.90 -18.15
N LEU A 704 -26.87 -40.97 -17.67
CA LEU A 704 -27.71 -41.21 -16.51
C LEU A 704 -28.87 -42.14 -16.86
N GLU A 705 -29.52 -41.94 -18.01
CA GLU A 705 -30.59 -42.83 -18.49
C GLU A 705 -30.10 -44.29 -18.57
N GLN A 706 -28.92 -44.51 -19.16
CA GLN A 706 -28.28 -45.82 -19.20
C GLN A 706 -28.04 -46.36 -17.78
N CYS A 707 -27.41 -45.57 -16.90
CA CYS A 707 -27.10 -45.97 -15.53
C CYS A 707 -28.36 -46.37 -14.72
N LEU A 708 -29.48 -45.69 -14.93
CA LEU A 708 -30.73 -45.98 -14.23
C LEU A 708 -31.44 -47.23 -14.78
N SER A 709 -31.16 -47.60 -16.04
CA SER A 709 -31.74 -48.76 -16.71
C SER A 709 -30.99 -50.09 -16.46
N GLU A 710 -29.70 -50.02 -16.11
CA GLU A 710 -28.86 -51.19 -15.81
C GLU A 710 -29.27 -51.80 -14.46
N GLN A 711 -29.96 -52.95 -14.47
CA GLN A 711 -30.45 -53.66 -13.28
C GLN A 711 -29.34 -54.19 -12.38
#